data_AF-A0A0G4LPC5-F1
#
_entry.id   AF-A0A0G4LPC5-F1
#
_cell.length_a   1.000
_cell.length_b   1.000
_cell.length_c   1.000
_cell.angle_alpha   90.00
_cell.angle_beta   90.00
_cell.angle_gamma   90.00
#
_symmetry.space_group_name_H-M   'P 1'
#
loop_
_entity.id
_entity.type
_entity.pdbx_description
1 polymer ?
#
loop_
_entity_poly.entity_id
_entity_poly.type
_entity_poly.pdbx_seq_one_letter_code
_entity_poly.pdbx_strand_id
1 'polypeptide(L)'
;MAPSYEHLREADLDEDEYDEEEIDISDLREKYEVQLEHGYDTFVVIDGLPAVTEEQKPKLVKFLLKKLNQVGKTREDLIFMPMGEDGLSLRFAFVEYSSAGEAAAAVRGLDMVALDKKHTLRVNKLTDIDRYGREGRVDEDYTPPQIEEFQEKEHLRWWLKDPSGRGRDQFVMYRGESVGVCWNNEKEPAETVVDRQHWTESFVQWSPLGTYLTSVHAQGVQLWGGASWSRQRRFAHPFVNLIAFSPNEKYIVTWSARPISIPEDGHPALSVDDDGKNYVIWDIETSKPLRSFASLDVPGAEGDDGVAKQRKSPWPAFKWSADDKYVARLTQGSSISVYELPRMGLLDKTTIKIDGVMDFDWAPATVHREGVKNYEQLFCYWTPEIGSNPAKVGLMSIPSKEIVRTLNLFSVSDVKLHWQSDASFLCVKVDRHSKSKKSQATSLEIFRVKEKGVPVEVVDTIKDTVVNFAWEPKGDRFVIITTTEPAGPTAVAPKTSGEKPESDKDLTANLQLMNTADHYGVTDVEWDPSGRFVATWSSSWKHSMENGYHIYDFKGEQLREEHVEKFKQFLWRPRPATLLTKEEQKQIRKNLREYSKTFEQEDADRGASADREVVEARRRQLDEWLAWRESIEEELVEERAYLGLPEDPIAELLASKVTNPDAEEQIIEEIVEEVIEETEEILQ
;
A
#
# COMPACT_ATOMS: atom_id res chain seq x y z
N MET A 1 -38.91 -36.79 -35.91
CA MET A 1 -40.36 -36.48 -35.85
C MET A 1 -40.81 -36.76 -34.43
N ALA A 2 -41.04 -35.72 -33.64
CA ALA A 2 -41.52 -35.84 -32.27
C ALA A 2 -43.05 -36.05 -32.27
N PRO A 3 -43.62 -36.90 -31.40
CA PRO A 3 -45.05 -37.19 -31.39
C PRO A 3 -45.84 -36.01 -30.77
N SER A 4 -47.05 -35.81 -31.28
CA SER A 4 -47.95 -34.70 -31.00
C SER A 4 -48.78 -34.84 -29.72
N TYR A 5 -49.15 -33.66 -29.23
CA TYR A 5 -49.86 -33.27 -28.01
C TYR A 5 -51.33 -33.74 -27.90
N GLU A 6 -51.66 -34.98 -28.28
CA GLU A 6 -53.07 -35.45 -28.30
C GLU A 6 -53.51 -36.27 -27.08
N HIS A 7 -52.62 -36.53 -26.11
CA HIS A 7 -52.91 -37.40 -24.96
C HIS A 7 -53.10 -36.68 -23.62
N LEU A 8 -53.21 -35.35 -23.62
CA LEU A 8 -53.45 -34.56 -22.40
C LEU A 8 -54.83 -33.91 -22.41
N ARG A 9 -55.86 -34.72 -22.63
CA ARG A 9 -57.24 -34.35 -22.27
C ARG A 9 -57.80 -35.39 -21.33
N GLU A 10 -58.28 -34.87 -20.19
CA GLU A 10 -59.21 -35.50 -19.27
C GLU A 10 -58.64 -36.66 -18.44
N ALA A 11 -57.90 -36.27 -17.40
CA ALA A 11 -57.82 -37.02 -16.15
C ALA A 11 -57.89 -36.00 -15.00
N ASP A 12 -59.11 -35.82 -14.49
CA ASP A 12 -59.45 -35.61 -13.08
C ASP A 12 -58.47 -34.78 -12.24
N LEU A 13 -58.64 -33.46 -12.27
CA LEU A 13 -58.28 -32.62 -11.13
C LEU A 13 -59.52 -31.83 -10.75
N ASP A 14 -60.10 -32.22 -9.62
CA ASP A 14 -61.27 -31.62 -8.99
C ASP A 14 -61.10 -30.10 -8.84
N GLU A 15 -62.04 -29.33 -9.40
CA GLU A 15 -62.04 -27.85 -9.40
C GLU A 15 -62.51 -27.23 -8.06
N ASP A 16 -62.71 -28.03 -7.00
CA ASP A 16 -63.35 -27.58 -5.74
C ASP A 16 -62.48 -27.77 -4.47
N GLU A 17 -61.16 -27.99 -4.58
CA GLU A 17 -60.28 -28.17 -3.41
C GLU A 17 -58.98 -27.35 -3.46
N TYR A 18 -59.03 -26.14 -4.04
CA TYR A 18 -58.00 -25.12 -3.85
C TYR A 18 -58.53 -24.06 -2.88
N ASP A 19 -58.24 -24.23 -1.59
CA ASP A 19 -58.51 -23.19 -0.59
C ASP A 19 -57.49 -22.06 -0.78
N GLU A 20 -57.90 -20.98 -1.45
CA GLU A 20 -57.06 -19.78 -1.63
C GLU A 20 -56.61 -19.17 -0.28
N GLU A 21 -57.26 -19.53 0.84
CA GLU A 21 -56.88 -19.06 2.18
C GLU A 21 -55.65 -19.79 2.78
N GLU A 22 -55.25 -20.96 2.25
CA GLU A 22 -54.09 -21.72 2.76
C GLU A 22 -52.75 -21.36 2.08
N ILE A 23 -52.77 -20.52 1.04
CA ILE A 23 -51.55 -20.08 0.35
C ILE A 23 -50.95 -18.89 1.12
N ASP A 24 -49.87 -19.14 1.86
CA ASP A 24 -49.07 -18.09 2.50
C ASP A 24 -48.34 -17.25 1.45
N ILE A 25 -49.02 -16.23 0.95
CA ILE A 25 -48.51 -15.22 0.01
C ILE A 25 -47.73 -14.11 0.72
N SER A 26 -47.39 -14.25 2.00
CA SER A 26 -46.66 -13.21 2.74
C SER A 26 -45.28 -12.92 2.13
N ASP A 27 -44.59 -13.93 1.60
CA ASP A 27 -43.28 -13.83 0.96
C ASP A 27 -43.35 -13.09 -0.39
N LEU A 28 -44.38 -13.37 -1.20
CA LEU A 28 -44.68 -12.72 -2.47
C LEU A 28 -45.19 -11.29 -2.26
N ARG A 29 -45.94 -11.05 -1.18
CA ARG A 29 -46.38 -9.71 -0.79
C ARG A 29 -45.18 -8.89 -0.29
N GLU A 30 -44.29 -9.45 0.53
CA GLU A 30 -43.06 -8.76 0.95
C GLU A 30 -42.11 -8.47 -0.24
N LYS A 31 -42.08 -9.34 -1.25
CA LYS A 31 -41.22 -9.21 -2.42
C LYS A 31 -41.77 -8.30 -3.52
N TYR A 32 -43.09 -8.15 -3.63
CA TYR A 32 -43.75 -7.42 -4.73
C TYR A 32 -44.73 -6.33 -4.26
N GLU A 33 -44.85 -6.07 -2.96
CA GLU A 33 -45.44 -4.85 -2.45
C GLU A 33 -44.61 -3.69 -3.00
N VAL A 34 -45.21 -2.98 -3.96
CA VAL A 34 -44.60 -1.83 -4.62
C VAL A 34 -44.37 -0.78 -3.54
N GLN A 35 -43.14 -0.71 -3.03
CA GLN A 35 -42.73 0.34 -2.11
C GLN A 35 -42.89 1.69 -2.81
N LEU A 36 -43.98 2.38 -2.51
CA LEU A 36 -44.18 3.80 -2.81
C LEU A 36 -43.27 4.71 -1.94
N GLU A 37 -42.19 4.17 -1.36
CA GLU A 37 -41.26 4.83 -0.43
C GLU A 37 -40.15 5.58 -1.15
N HIS A 38 -40.44 6.51 -2.05
CA HIS A 38 -39.42 7.43 -2.57
C HIS A 38 -39.83 8.88 -2.26
N GLY A 39 -39.76 9.23 -0.97
CA GLY A 39 -40.04 10.60 -0.52
C GLY A 39 -40.05 10.85 0.99
N TYR A 40 -40.03 9.82 1.85
CA TYR A 40 -40.19 10.00 3.31
C TYR A 40 -38.90 10.34 4.07
N ASP A 41 -37.72 10.25 3.45
CA ASP A 41 -36.44 10.52 4.12
C ASP A 41 -36.21 12.00 4.46
N THR A 42 -36.97 12.89 3.84
CA THR A 42 -37.00 14.32 4.17
C THR A 42 -37.91 14.62 5.36
N PHE A 43 -38.71 13.65 5.82
CA PHE A 43 -39.69 13.82 6.88
C PHE A 43 -39.14 13.40 8.24
N VAL A 44 -39.43 14.24 9.23
CA VAL A 44 -39.07 14.03 10.63
C VAL A 44 -40.32 14.17 11.47
N VAL A 45 -40.46 13.29 12.46
CA VAL A 45 -41.51 13.34 13.47
C VAL A 45 -40.95 13.96 14.73
N ILE A 46 -41.59 15.03 15.19
CA ILE A 46 -41.25 15.71 16.43
C ILE A 46 -42.32 15.40 17.45
N ASP A 47 -41.95 14.69 18.50
CA ASP A 47 -42.78 14.36 19.65
C ASP A 47 -42.38 15.19 20.89
N GLY A 48 -43.25 15.19 21.92
CA GLY A 48 -43.07 15.94 23.15
C GLY A 48 -43.50 17.41 23.06
N LEU A 49 -44.36 17.77 22.10
CA LEU A 49 -44.91 19.12 21.96
C LEU A 49 -46.04 19.37 22.97
N PRO A 50 -46.25 20.63 23.42
CA PRO A 50 -47.37 20.98 24.29
C PRO A 50 -48.71 20.82 23.56
N ALA A 51 -49.74 20.40 24.31
CA ALA A 51 -51.12 20.41 23.81
C ALA A 51 -51.60 21.85 23.66
N VAL A 52 -52.00 22.23 22.44
CA VAL A 52 -52.46 23.58 22.10
C VAL A 52 -53.82 23.55 21.40
N THR A 53 -54.60 24.61 21.55
CA THR A 53 -55.86 24.80 20.81
C THR A 53 -55.59 25.34 19.41
N GLU A 54 -56.60 25.30 18.53
CA GLU A 54 -56.49 25.76 17.15
C GLU A 54 -56.09 27.24 17.02
N GLU A 55 -56.50 28.09 17.97
CA GLU A 55 -56.07 29.51 18.03
C GLU A 55 -54.60 29.68 18.43
N GLN A 56 -54.04 28.74 19.18
CA GLN A 56 -52.68 28.78 19.70
C GLN A 56 -51.67 28.10 18.77
N LYS A 57 -52.13 27.17 17.92
CA LYS A 57 -51.33 26.43 16.93
C LYS A 57 -50.42 27.33 16.07
N PRO A 58 -50.87 28.45 15.47
CA PRO A 58 -50.00 29.30 14.64
C PRO A 58 -48.82 29.90 15.40
N LYS A 59 -48.98 30.17 16.70
CA LYS A 59 -47.89 30.72 17.54
C LYS A 59 -46.83 29.65 17.84
N LEU A 60 -47.26 28.41 18.09
CA LEU A 60 -46.35 27.30 18.34
C LEU A 60 -45.59 26.91 17.06
N VAL A 61 -46.26 26.87 15.91
CA VAL A 61 -45.62 26.60 14.61
C VAL A 61 -44.54 27.65 14.30
N LYS A 62 -44.80 28.94 14.53
CA LYS A 62 -43.77 30.00 14.40
C LYS A 62 -42.57 29.81 15.33
N PHE A 63 -42.82 29.35 16.55
CA PHE A 63 -41.75 29.07 17.50
C PHE A 63 -40.90 27.86 17.08
N LEU A 64 -41.55 26.78 16.65
CA LEU A 64 -40.89 25.58 16.13
C LEU A 64 -40.08 25.92 14.88
N LEU A 65 -40.64 26.66 13.93
CA LEU A 65 -39.95 27.11 12.71
C LEU A 65 -38.62 27.79 13.03
N LYS A 66 -38.57 28.65 14.06
CA LYS A 66 -37.34 29.34 14.47
C LYS A 66 -36.27 28.38 14.99
N LYS A 67 -36.66 27.30 15.66
CA LYS A 67 -35.73 26.25 16.14
C LYS A 67 -35.31 25.31 15.01
N LEU A 68 -36.25 24.89 14.17
CA LEU A 68 -35.99 23.99 13.03
C LEU A 68 -35.06 24.64 12.00
N ASN A 69 -35.21 25.94 11.76
CA ASN A 69 -34.34 26.72 10.87
C ASN A 69 -32.92 26.97 11.41
N GLN A 70 -32.59 26.52 12.62
CA GLN A 70 -31.20 26.53 13.11
C GLN A 70 -30.38 25.38 12.52
N VAL A 71 -31.02 24.29 12.10
CA VAL A 71 -30.36 23.04 11.66
C VAL A 71 -30.66 22.66 10.21
N GLY A 72 -31.76 23.12 9.62
CA GLY A 72 -32.11 22.88 8.21
C GLY A 72 -33.21 23.83 7.74
N LYS A 73 -33.44 23.98 6.44
CA LYS A 73 -34.44 24.93 5.93
C LYS A 73 -35.81 24.27 5.83
N THR A 74 -36.78 24.80 6.56
CA THR A 74 -38.20 24.41 6.46
C THR A 74 -39.11 25.65 6.44
N ARG A 75 -40.38 25.47 6.13
CA ARG A 75 -41.38 26.54 5.99
C ARG A 75 -42.63 26.23 6.82
N GLU A 76 -43.46 27.25 7.11
CA GLU A 76 -44.67 27.06 7.93
C GLU A 76 -45.67 26.07 7.32
N ASP A 77 -45.75 26.03 5.99
CA ASP A 77 -46.59 25.12 5.19
C ASP A 77 -46.13 23.66 5.24
N LEU A 78 -44.86 23.41 5.59
CA LEU A 78 -44.24 22.09 5.67
C LEU A 78 -44.23 21.50 7.09
N ILE A 79 -44.89 22.17 8.03
CA ILE A 79 -45.05 21.70 9.41
C ILE A 79 -46.51 21.31 9.61
N PHE A 80 -46.79 20.00 9.61
CA PHE A 80 -48.11 19.47 9.84
C PHE A 80 -48.28 19.02 11.30
N MET A 81 -49.12 19.74 12.04
CA MET A 81 -49.49 19.39 13.42
C MET A 81 -50.95 18.90 13.45
N PRO A 82 -51.19 17.60 13.67
CA PRO A 82 -52.54 17.04 13.75
C PRO A 82 -53.25 17.47 15.03
N MET A 83 -54.57 17.64 14.91
CA MET A 83 -55.49 18.00 15.99
C MET A 83 -56.39 16.81 16.30
N GLY A 84 -56.61 16.54 17.58
CA GLY A 84 -57.54 15.51 18.04
C GLY A 84 -59.00 15.96 17.97
N GLU A 85 -59.91 15.01 18.13
CA GLU A 85 -61.36 15.25 18.15
C GLU A 85 -61.80 16.13 19.33
N ASP A 86 -60.96 16.26 20.35
CA ASP A 86 -61.12 17.11 21.54
C ASP A 86 -60.77 18.59 21.30
N GLY A 87 -60.32 18.95 20.09
CA GLY A 87 -59.90 20.30 19.73
C GLY A 87 -58.51 20.71 20.24
N LEU A 88 -57.74 19.74 20.77
CA LEU A 88 -56.36 19.92 21.21
C LEU A 88 -55.38 19.25 20.23
N SER A 89 -54.13 19.73 20.17
CA SER A 89 -53.10 19.08 19.36
C SER A 89 -52.68 17.72 19.95
N LEU A 90 -52.35 16.76 19.07
CA LEU A 90 -51.90 15.42 19.46
C LEU A 90 -50.47 15.36 19.99
N ARG A 91 -49.87 16.52 20.35
CA ARG A 91 -48.52 16.65 20.94
C ARG A 91 -47.34 16.22 20.06
N PHE A 92 -47.57 15.92 18.79
CA PHE A 92 -46.51 15.71 17.80
C PHE A 92 -46.75 16.56 16.54
N ALA A 93 -45.71 16.70 15.72
CA ALA A 93 -45.78 17.34 14.42
C ALA A 93 -44.87 16.63 13.42
N PHE A 94 -45.31 16.57 12.17
CA PHE A 94 -44.50 16.17 11.03
C PHE A 94 -43.85 17.39 10.41
N VAL A 95 -42.56 17.28 10.09
CA VAL A 95 -41.78 18.34 9.48
C VAL A 95 -41.09 17.79 8.25
N GLU A 96 -41.32 18.44 7.12
CA GLU A 96 -40.58 18.17 5.89
C GLU A 96 -39.43 19.15 5.73
N TYR A 97 -38.24 18.60 5.44
CA TYR A 97 -37.04 19.36 5.11
C TYR A 97 -36.75 19.34 3.61
N SER A 98 -35.91 20.27 3.16
CA SER A 98 -35.55 20.35 1.74
C SER A 98 -34.66 19.19 1.26
N SER A 99 -34.01 18.47 2.19
CA SER A 99 -33.18 17.29 1.89
C SER A 99 -33.13 16.31 3.05
N ALA A 100 -32.85 15.03 2.76
CA ALA A 100 -32.68 13.97 3.75
C ALA A 100 -31.50 14.23 4.71
N GLY A 101 -30.45 14.92 4.24
CA GLY A 101 -29.32 15.33 5.07
C GLY A 101 -29.70 16.35 6.14
N GLU A 102 -30.57 17.31 5.80
CA GLU A 102 -31.11 18.28 6.76
C GLU A 102 -32.02 17.60 7.79
N ALA A 103 -32.86 16.64 7.37
CA ALA A 103 -33.68 15.83 8.27
C ALA A 103 -32.81 15.05 9.28
N ALA A 104 -31.74 14.41 8.82
CA ALA A 104 -30.78 13.72 9.68
C ALA A 104 -30.02 14.67 10.63
N ALA A 105 -29.71 15.89 10.17
CA ALA A 105 -29.11 16.92 11.03
C ALA A 105 -30.08 17.39 12.13
N ALA A 106 -31.38 17.48 11.82
CA ALA A 106 -32.40 17.84 12.78
C ALA A 106 -32.55 16.80 13.90
N VAL A 107 -32.56 15.50 13.56
CA VAL A 107 -32.54 14.41 14.55
C VAL A 107 -31.33 14.53 15.47
N ARG A 108 -30.13 14.70 14.91
CA ARG A 108 -28.88 14.80 15.72
C ARG A 108 -28.81 16.07 16.58
N GLY A 109 -29.36 17.18 16.12
CA GLY A 109 -29.19 18.51 16.73
C GLY A 109 -30.33 18.95 17.65
N LEU A 110 -31.54 18.42 17.45
CA LEU A 110 -32.75 18.85 18.17
C LEU A 110 -33.36 17.77 19.05
N ASP A 111 -32.98 16.50 18.89
CA ASP A 111 -33.40 15.46 19.83
C ASP A 111 -32.86 15.75 21.24
N MET A 112 -33.66 15.40 22.25
CA MET A 112 -33.39 15.67 23.67
C MET A 112 -33.27 17.15 24.07
N VAL A 113 -33.54 18.10 23.17
CA VAL A 113 -33.48 19.53 23.48
C VAL A 113 -34.75 19.97 24.22
N ALA A 114 -34.59 20.58 25.39
CA ALA A 114 -35.70 21.14 26.15
C ALA A 114 -36.40 22.28 25.38
N LEU A 115 -37.72 22.17 25.21
CA LEU A 115 -38.57 23.21 24.63
C LEU A 115 -38.95 24.24 25.70
N ASP A 116 -39.35 23.74 26.87
CA ASP A 116 -39.60 24.50 28.10
C ASP A 116 -39.23 23.64 29.34
N LYS A 117 -39.67 24.04 30.54
CA LYS A 117 -39.38 23.29 31.78
C LYS A 117 -40.08 21.93 31.88
N LYS A 118 -41.13 21.68 31.10
CA LYS A 118 -41.98 20.48 31.14
C LYS A 118 -41.88 19.63 29.86
N HIS A 119 -41.53 20.23 28.73
CA HIS A 119 -41.54 19.61 27.40
C HIS A 119 -40.12 19.51 26.85
N THR A 120 -39.74 18.30 26.42
CA THR A 120 -38.47 18.02 25.76
C THR A 120 -38.76 17.46 24.38
N LEU A 121 -38.07 17.97 23.36
CA LEU A 121 -38.24 17.49 21.99
C LEU A 121 -37.71 16.07 21.87
N ARG A 122 -38.46 15.24 21.15
CA ARG A 122 -38.05 13.92 20.65
C ARG A 122 -38.13 13.95 19.15
N VAL A 123 -37.02 13.80 18.46
CA VAL A 123 -36.94 14.03 17.02
C VAL A 123 -36.50 12.73 16.35
N ASN A 124 -37.42 12.06 15.66
CA ASN A 124 -37.19 10.75 15.02
C ASN A 124 -37.41 10.85 13.50
N LYS A 125 -36.73 10.03 12.70
CA LYS A 125 -37.06 9.96 11.27
C LYS A 125 -38.40 9.26 11.09
N LEU A 126 -39.15 9.65 10.06
CA LEU A 126 -40.39 8.95 9.75
C LEU A 126 -40.13 7.48 9.39
N THR A 127 -39.02 7.20 8.68
CA THR A 127 -38.58 5.85 8.32
C THR A 127 -38.14 4.99 9.52
N ASP A 128 -37.84 5.59 10.67
CA ASP A 128 -37.57 4.83 11.90
C ASP A 128 -38.85 4.13 12.43
N ILE A 129 -40.04 4.61 12.06
CA ILE A 129 -41.31 3.97 12.45
C ILE A 129 -41.47 2.61 11.76
N ASP A 130 -41.11 2.49 10.48
CA ASP A 130 -41.12 1.18 9.80
C ASP A 130 -40.01 0.24 10.29
N ARG A 131 -38.91 0.82 10.78
CA ARG A 131 -37.77 0.06 11.31
C ARG A 131 -38.02 -0.50 12.71
N TYR A 132 -38.61 0.30 13.60
CA TYR A 132 -38.75 -0.05 15.02
C TYR A 132 -40.21 -0.19 15.49
N GLY A 133 -41.18 0.34 14.74
CA GLY A 133 -42.59 0.43 15.14
C GLY A 133 -43.49 -0.65 14.56
N ARG A 134 -43.02 -1.48 13.60
CA ARG A 134 -43.76 -2.66 13.15
C ARG A 134 -43.63 -3.79 14.16
N GLU A 135 -44.78 -4.35 14.53
CA GLU A 135 -44.91 -5.48 15.45
C GLU A 135 -44.00 -6.65 14.99
N GLY A 136 -43.17 -7.18 15.89
CA GLY A 136 -42.24 -8.29 15.61
C GLY A 136 -40.82 -7.93 15.14
N ARG A 137 -40.48 -6.65 14.92
CA ARG A 137 -39.10 -6.23 14.55
C ARG A 137 -38.17 -5.89 15.71
N VAL A 138 -38.72 -5.65 16.90
CA VAL A 138 -37.97 -5.45 18.14
C VAL A 138 -38.36 -6.58 19.07
N ASP A 139 -37.38 -7.35 19.51
CA ASP A 139 -37.59 -8.38 20.52
C ASP A 139 -37.91 -7.71 21.86
N GLU A 140 -39.04 -8.06 22.47
CA GLU A 140 -39.42 -7.54 23.78
C GLU A 140 -38.49 -8.07 24.89
N ASP A 141 -37.86 -9.22 24.64
CA ASP A 141 -36.93 -9.87 25.56
C ASP A 141 -35.46 -9.56 25.17
N TYR A 142 -34.74 -8.87 26.05
CA TYR A 142 -33.32 -8.62 25.85
C TYR A 142 -32.50 -9.92 25.96
N THR A 143 -32.01 -10.43 24.83
CA THR A 143 -30.97 -11.46 24.83
C THR A 143 -29.59 -10.81 24.86
N PRO A 144 -28.78 -11.00 25.92
CA PRO A 144 -27.42 -10.49 25.92
C PRO A 144 -26.61 -11.12 24.77
N PRO A 145 -25.78 -10.34 24.06
CA PRO A 145 -24.99 -10.85 22.95
C PRO A 145 -24.03 -11.93 23.45
N GLN A 146 -23.93 -13.03 22.71
CA GLN A 146 -22.93 -14.06 23.01
C GLN A 146 -21.53 -13.48 22.78
N ILE A 147 -20.73 -13.46 23.84
CA ILE A 147 -19.32 -13.11 23.74
C ILE A 147 -18.62 -14.32 23.14
N GLU A 148 -18.10 -14.19 21.93
CA GLU A 148 -17.33 -15.26 21.29
C GLU A 148 -16.18 -15.71 22.20
N GLU A 149 -15.96 -17.02 22.29
CA GLU A 149 -14.84 -17.57 23.05
C GLU A 149 -13.50 -17.08 22.45
N PHE A 150 -12.55 -16.77 23.33
CA PHE A 150 -11.24 -16.29 22.90
C PHE A 150 -10.51 -17.37 22.09
N GLN A 151 -10.26 -17.09 20.81
CA GLN A 151 -9.36 -17.88 19.98
C GLN A 151 -7.97 -17.24 19.99
N GLU A 152 -6.96 -18.03 20.35
CA GLU A 152 -5.58 -17.57 20.30
C GLU A 152 -5.20 -17.25 18.85
N LYS A 153 -4.83 -15.98 18.60
CA LYS A 153 -4.46 -15.52 17.27
C LYS A 153 -3.02 -15.90 16.97
N GLU A 154 -2.75 -16.22 15.71
CA GLU A 154 -1.39 -16.44 15.23
C GLU A 154 -0.50 -15.21 15.47
N HIS A 155 0.77 -15.46 15.75
CA HIS A 155 1.71 -14.39 16.01
C HIS A 155 2.07 -13.65 14.71
N LEU A 156 1.60 -12.41 14.55
CA LEU A 156 1.76 -11.64 13.30
C LEU A 156 3.22 -11.33 12.93
N ARG A 157 4.12 -11.34 13.92
CA ARG A 157 5.57 -11.10 13.72
C ARG A 157 6.40 -12.39 13.75
N TRP A 158 5.81 -13.53 13.42
CA TRP A 158 6.47 -14.86 13.41
C TRP A 158 7.79 -14.85 12.62
N TRP A 159 7.83 -14.10 11.52
CA TRP A 159 8.96 -14.01 10.60
C TRP A 159 10.22 -13.43 11.26
N LEU A 160 10.10 -12.67 12.36
CA LEU A 160 11.29 -12.21 13.09
C LEU A 160 12.12 -13.37 13.68
N LYS A 161 11.50 -14.54 13.88
CA LYS A 161 12.18 -15.72 14.38
C LYS A 161 12.98 -16.46 13.30
N ASP A 162 12.76 -16.15 12.00
CA ASP A 162 13.28 -16.87 10.80
C ASP A 162 13.40 -18.39 11.00
N PRO A 163 12.58 -19.24 10.35
CA PRO A 163 12.63 -20.68 10.55
C PRO A 163 14.03 -21.32 10.43
N SER A 164 14.93 -20.75 9.62
CA SER A 164 16.31 -21.24 9.48
C SER A 164 17.30 -20.70 10.53
N GLY A 165 16.88 -19.77 11.40
CA GLY A 165 17.74 -19.14 12.42
C GLY A 165 18.79 -18.17 11.87
N ARG A 166 18.78 -17.87 10.56
CA ARG A 166 19.80 -17.05 9.87
C ARG A 166 19.52 -15.55 9.97
N GLY A 167 18.32 -15.18 10.41
CA GLY A 167 17.88 -13.79 10.44
C GLY A 167 17.74 -13.20 9.04
N ARG A 168 17.31 -14.01 8.06
CA ARG A 168 17.09 -13.60 6.67
C ARG A 168 16.04 -12.51 6.58
N ASP A 169 16.19 -11.66 5.57
CA ASP A 169 15.21 -10.63 5.23
C ASP A 169 14.16 -11.23 4.29
N GLN A 170 12.90 -10.85 4.47
CA GLN A 170 11.85 -11.19 3.52
C GLN A 170 11.64 -10.06 2.52
N PHE A 171 11.22 -10.40 1.32
CA PHE A 171 10.76 -9.44 0.33
C PHE A 171 9.52 -9.98 -0.38
N VAL A 172 8.74 -9.09 -0.99
CA VAL A 172 7.61 -9.45 -1.85
C VAL A 172 7.96 -9.10 -3.29
N MET A 173 7.53 -9.98 -4.19
CA MET A 173 7.58 -9.76 -5.63
C MET A 173 6.18 -9.79 -6.20
N TYR A 174 5.87 -8.82 -7.06
CA TYR A 174 4.71 -8.86 -7.93
C TYR A 174 5.17 -9.07 -9.36
N ARG A 175 4.82 -10.22 -9.95
CA ARG A 175 5.21 -10.64 -11.30
C ARG A 175 3.99 -11.15 -12.06
N GLY A 176 3.73 -10.64 -13.27
CA GLY A 176 2.52 -11.00 -14.01
C GLY A 176 1.26 -10.77 -13.19
N GLU A 177 0.57 -11.83 -12.79
CA GLU A 177 -0.63 -11.81 -11.93
C GLU A 177 -0.40 -12.45 -10.56
N SER A 178 0.84 -12.90 -10.28
CA SER A 178 1.22 -13.60 -9.06
C SER A 178 1.96 -12.69 -8.10
N VAL A 179 1.62 -12.79 -6.82
CA VAL A 179 2.34 -12.14 -5.73
C VAL A 179 2.96 -13.22 -4.85
N GLY A 180 4.29 -13.18 -4.74
CA GLY A 180 5.06 -14.09 -3.93
C GLY A 180 5.82 -13.38 -2.83
N VAL A 181 5.82 -13.92 -1.61
CA VAL A 181 6.70 -13.49 -0.51
C VAL A 181 7.81 -14.53 -0.37
N CYS A 182 9.06 -14.08 -0.34
CA CYS A 182 10.24 -14.95 -0.33
C CYS A 182 11.22 -14.53 0.77
N TRP A 183 12.00 -15.49 1.27
CA TRP A 183 13.20 -15.24 2.06
C TRP A 183 14.39 -14.96 1.15
N ASN A 184 15.21 -13.98 1.53
CA ASN A 184 16.48 -13.73 0.87
C ASN A 184 17.52 -14.77 1.29
N ASN A 185 18.08 -15.48 0.30
CA ASN A 185 19.12 -16.48 0.46
C ASN A 185 20.48 -16.04 -0.11
N GLU A 186 20.73 -14.74 -0.19
CA GLU A 186 22.00 -14.17 -0.68
C GLU A 186 22.30 -14.62 -2.12
N LYS A 187 23.20 -15.60 -2.29
CA LYS A 187 23.62 -16.14 -3.60
C LYS A 187 22.71 -17.26 -4.09
N GLU A 188 22.00 -17.94 -3.20
CA GLU A 188 21.07 -19.00 -3.56
C GLU A 188 19.72 -18.43 -4.01
N PRO A 189 18.93 -19.20 -4.80
CA PRO A 189 17.57 -18.82 -5.15
C PRO A 189 16.72 -18.51 -3.91
N ALA A 190 15.84 -17.51 -4.04
CA ALA A 190 14.98 -17.10 -2.94
C ALA A 190 14.01 -18.22 -2.53
N GLU A 191 13.91 -18.49 -1.24
CA GLU A 191 12.97 -19.50 -0.73
C GLU A 191 11.56 -18.89 -0.68
N THR A 192 10.62 -19.47 -1.42
CA THR A 192 9.25 -18.97 -1.47
C THR A 192 8.46 -19.38 -0.23
N VAL A 193 7.89 -18.39 0.47
CA VAL A 193 7.04 -18.58 1.66
C VAL A 193 5.59 -18.79 1.26
N VAL A 194 5.10 -17.97 0.33
CA VAL A 194 3.76 -18.05 -0.22
C VAL A 194 3.77 -17.46 -1.62
N ASP A 195 3.03 -18.06 -2.54
CA ASP A 195 2.78 -17.51 -3.87
C ASP A 195 1.29 -17.66 -4.19
N ARG A 196 0.63 -16.54 -4.54
CA ARG A 196 -0.80 -16.50 -4.81
C ARG A 196 -1.06 -15.70 -6.09
N GLN A 197 -1.79 -16.33 -7.02
CA GLN A 197 -2.34 -15.64 -8.18
C GLN A 197 -3.49 -14.71 -7.78
N HIS A 198 -3.58 -13.56 -8.44
CA HIS A 198 -4.62 -12.54 -8.24
C HIS A 198 -4.77 -12.07 -6.79
N TRP A 199 -3.69 -12.11 -6.00
CA TRP A 199 -3.75 -11.68 -4.60
C TRP A 199 -4.05 -10.17 -4.47
N THR A 200 -3.66 -9.38 -5.48
CA THR A 200 -3.98 -7.98 -5.63
C THR A 200 -4.39 -7.70 -7.08
N GLU A 201 -5.24 -6.71 -7.31
CA GLU A 201 -5.60 -6.26 -8.65
C GLU A 201 -4.66 -5.15 -9.15
N SER A 202 -4.10 -4.35 -8.23
CA SER A 202 -3.32 -3.15 -8.58
C SER A 202 -1.85 -3.23 -8.18
N PHE A 203 -1.52 -3.16 -6.88
CA PHE A 203 -0.16 -3.26 -6.37
C PHE A 203 -0.17 -3.86 -4.95
N VAL A 204 1.01 -4.16 -4.41
CA VAL A 204 1.18 -4.56 -3.02
C VAL A 204 2.01 -3.55 -2.24
N GLN A 205 1.79 -3.49 -0.94
CA GLN A 205 2.58 -2.64 -0.05
C GLN A 205 2.67 -3.25 1.35
N TRP A 206 3.88 -3.27 1.90
CA TRP A 206 4.09 -3.59 3.31
C TRP A 206 3.65 -2.44 4.21
N SER A 207 3.08 -2.77 5.36
CA SER A 207 2.96 -1.81 6.45
C SER A 207 4.36 -1.44 7.00
N PRO A 208 4.54 -0.25 7.61
CA PRO A 208 5.87 0.26 7.97
C PRO A 208 6.67 -0.57 8.98
N LEU A 209 6.02 -1.45 9.76
CA LEU A 209 6.70 -2.39 10.66
C LEU A 209 6.72 -3.82 10.11
N GLY A 210 6.28 -4.01 8.87
CA GLY A 210 6.21 -5.29 8.18
C GLY A 210 5.23 -6.28 8.80
N THR A 211 4.30 -5.83 9.66
CA THR A 211 3.29 -6.72 10.26
C THR A 211 2.28 -7.21 9.22
N TYR A 212 1.89 -6.33 8.29
CA TYR A 212 0.85 -6.58 7.31
C TYR A 212 1.38 -6.43 5.87
N LEU A 213 0.91 -7.31 4.99
CA LEU A 213 0.96 -7.12 3.55
C LEU A 213 -0.38 -6.61 3.06
N THR A 214 -0.37 -5.57 2.23
CA THR A 214 -1.59 -4.93 1.75
C THR A 214 -1.86 -5.30 0.31
N SER A 215 -3.10 -5.71 0.03
CA SER A 215 -3.62 -5.90 -1.32
C SER A 215 -4.72 -4.89 -1.63
N VAL A 216 -4.77 -4.40 -2.85
CA VAL A 216 -5.71 -3.37 -3.31
C VAL A 216 -6.64 -3.98 -4.36
N HIS A 217 -7.95 -3.80 -4.14
CA HIS A 217 -9.04 -4.35 -4.95
C HIS A 217 -10.06 -3.25 -5.26
N ALA A 218 -10.89 -3.43 -6.28
CA ALA A 218 -11.94 -2.48 -6.63
C ALA A 218 -12.94 -2.23 -5.49
N GLN A 219 -13.19 -3.21 -4.61
CA GLN A 219 -14.07 -3.05 -3.44
C GLN A 219 -13.38 -2.39 -2.23
N GLY A 220 -12.04 -2.26 -2.26
CA GLY A 220 -11.27 -1.69 -1.17
C GLY A 220 -9.95 -2.40 -0.89
N VAL A 221 -9.45 -2.19 0.33
CA VAL A 221 -8.11 -2.60 0.73
C VAL A 221 -8.20 -3.71 1.76
N GLN A 222 -7.31 -4.70 1.66
CA GLN A 222 -7.24 -5.82 2.60
C GLN A 222 -5.83 -5.95 3.17
N LEU A 223 -5.74 -6.23 4.47
CA LEU A 223 -4.49 -6.53 5.16
C LEU A 223 -4.38 -8.02 5.43
N TRP A 224 -3.22 -8.57 5.12
CA TRP A 224 -2.85 -9.96 5.33
C TRP A 224 -1.70 -10.04 6.32
N GLY A 225 -1.70 -11.04 7.18
CA GLY A 225 -0.65 -11.20 8.18
C GLY A 225 -0.63 -12.61 8.75
N GLY A 226 0.33 -12.87 9.63
CA GLY A 226 0.53 -14.19 10.23
C GLY A 226 1.23 -15.20 9.33
N ALA A 227 1.43 -16.42 9.83
CA ALA A 227 2.16 -17.47 9.12
C ALA A 227 1.29 -18.12 8.04
N SER A 228 -0.02 -18.15 8.29
CA SER A 228 -1.02 -18.64 7.35
C SER A 228 -1.42 -17.62 6.26
N TRP A 229 -0.93 -16.37 6.36
CA TRP A 229 -1.34 -15.26 5.49
C TRP A 229 -2.88 -15.11 5.47
N SER A 230 -3.47 -15.09 6.65
CA SER A 230 -4.90 -14.89 6.85
C SER A 230 -5.27 -13.41 6.78
N ARG A 231 -6.52 -13.14 6.38
CA ARG A 231 -7.03 -11.76 6.25
C ARG A 231 -7.28 -11.18 7.64
N GLN A 232 -6.55 -10.12 7.98
CA GLN A 232 -6.61 -9.47 9.28
C GLN A 232 -7.68 -8.37 9.33
N ARG A 233 -7.72 -7.53 8.28
CA ARG A 233 -8.58 -6.33 8.23
C ARG A 233 -9.02 -6.05 6.79
N ARG A 234 -10.18 -5.41 6.65
CA ARG A 234 -10.74 -4.95 5.37
C ARG A 234 -11.22 -3.50 5.52
N PHE A 235 -10.81 -2.65 4.60
CA PHE A 235 -11.25 -1.27 4.51
C PHE A 235 -12.08 -1.10 3.24
N ALA A 236 -13.40 -0.96 3.43
CA ALA A 236 -14.34 -0.80 2.33
C ALA A 236 -14.29 0.64 1.81
N HIS A 237 -13.38 0.88 0.87
CA HIS A 237 -13.30 2.14 0.12
C HIS A 237 -13.32 1.77 -1.37
N PRO A 238 -14.39 2.07 -2.10
CA PRO A 238 -14.47 1.70 -3.52
C PRO A 238 -13.35 2.33 -4.36
N PHE A 239 -12.83 1.56 -5.31
CA PHE A 239 -11.87 2.00 -6.34
C PHE A 239 -10.61 2.69 -5.77
N VAL A 240 -10.04 2.18 -4.67
CA VAL A 240 -8.80 2.73 -4.13
C VAL A 240 -7.68 2.66 -5.17
N ASN A 241 -7.03 3.80 -5.37
CA ASN A 241 -5.87 3.93 -6.24
C ASN A 241 -4.56 4.03 -5.46
N LEU A 242 -4.57 4.61 -4.26
CA LEU A 242 -3.36 4.86 -3.47
C LEU A 242 -3.62 4.63 -1.99
N ILE A 243 -2.61 4.13 -1.28
CA ILE A 243 -2.64 3.88 0.17
C ILE A 243 -1.35 4.36 0.83
N ALA A 244 -1.45 4.77 2.10
CA ALA A 244 -0.28 5.09 2.92
C ALA A 244 -0.58 4.80 4.39
N PHE A 245 0.43 4.36 5.13
CA PHE A 245 0.32 3.98 6.53
C PHE A 245 0.89 5.04 7.46
N SER A 246 0.40 5.06 8.70
CA SER A 246 1.11 5.72 9.79
C SER A 246 2.35 4.89 10.21
N PRO A 247 3.45 5.53 10.62
CA PRO A 247 4.70 4.87 11.01
C PRO A 247 4.55 3.73 12.02
N ASN A 248 3.60 3.84 12.96
CA ASN A 248 3.39 2.81 13.99
C ASN A 248 2.20 1.87 13.71
N GLU A 249 1.73 1.79 12.45
CA GLU A 249 0.65 0.88 12.03
C GLU A 249 -0.68 1.07 12.77
N LYS A 250 -0.96 2.28 13.26
CA LYS A 250 -2.24 2.61 13.89
C LYS A 250 -3.29 3.04 12.87
N TYR A 251 -2.88 3.74 11.83
CA TYR A 251 -3.77 4.34 10.86
C TYR A 251 -3.34 4.03 9.43
N ILE A 252 -4.33 3.99 8.53
CA ILE A 252 -4.11 3.91 7.09
C ILE A 252 -4.95 4.97 6.40
N VAL A 253 -4.34 5.70 5.47
CA VAL A 253 -5.06 6.56 4.53
C VAL A 253 -5.21 5.85 3.21
N THR A 254 -6.41 5.96 2.66
CA THR A 254 -6.78 5.41 1.36
C THR A 254 -7.31 6.53 0.50
N TRP A 255 -7.01 6.48 -0.80
CA TRP A 255 -7.45 7.48 -1.76
C TRP A 255 -7.99 6.85 -3.02
N SER A 256 -9.12 7.37 -3.50
CA SER A 256 -9.67 7.07 -4.83
C SER A 256 -9.74 8.34 -5.68
N ALA A 257 -9.36 8.20 -6.95
CA ALA A 257 -9.58 9.22 -7.97
C ALA A 257 -11.07 9.46 -8.21
N ARG A 258 -11.91 8.44 -8.01
CA ARG A 258 -13.36 8.55 -8.07
C ARG A 258 -13.87 9.02 -6.70
N PRO A 259 -14.67 10.09 -6.64
CA PRO A 259 -15.35 10.45 -5.40
C PRO A 259 -16.18 9.27 -4.90
N ILE A 260 -16.19 9.09 -3.59
CA ILE A 260 -17.04 8.13 -2.90
C ILE A 260 -18.48 8.47 -3.24
N SER A 261 -19.23 7.47 -3.68
CA SER A 261 -20.67 7.55 -3.84
C SER A 261 -21.28 6.54 -2.89
N ILE A 262 -22.12 7.02 -1.99
CA ILE A 262 -22.85 6.18 -1.04
C ILE A 262 -24.20 5.80 -1.68
N PRO A 263 -24.44 4.52 -1.99
CA PRO A 263 -25.73 4.07 -2.50
C PRO A 263 -26.87 4.36 -1.52
N GLU A 264 -28.11 4.42 -2.03
CA GLU A 264 -29.30 4.61 -1.19
C GLU A 264 -29.49 3.50 -0.15
N ASP A 265 -29.10 2.26 -0.49
CA ASP A 265 -29.06 1.11 0.42
C ASP A 265 -27.99 1.22 1.54
N GLY A 266 -27.19 2.29 1.51
CA GLY A 266 -26.10 2.56 2.45
C GLY A 266 -24.78 1.92 2.04
N HIS A 267 -23.75 2.18 2.85
CA HIS A 267 -22.42 1.61 2.66
C HIS A 267 -21.99 0.86 3.93
N PRO A 268 -21.27 -0.28 3.83
CA PRO A 268 -20.91 -1.12 4.97
C PRO A 268 -20.02 -0.47 6.05
N ALA A 269 -19.54 0.76 5.84
CA ALA A 269 -18.54 1.38 6.71
C ALA A 269 -18.57 2.91 6.66
N LEU A 270 -18.87 3.47 5.49
CA LEU A 270 -18.95 4.91 5.25
C LEU A 270 -20.39 5.40 5.42
N SER A 271 -20.54 6.69 5.72
CA SER A 271 -21.80 7.37 5.95
C SER A 271 -22.09 8.37 4.83
N VAL A 272 -23.33 8.90 4.78
CA VAL A 272 -23.72 9.96 3.84
C VAL A 272 -22.82 11.20 3.97
N ASP A 273 -22.26 11.47 5.16
CA ASP A 273 -21.33 12.58 5.36
C ASP A 273 -20.00 12.37 4.61
N ASP A 274 -19.70 11.16 4.14
CA ASP A 274 -18.51 10.79 3.37
C ASP A 274 -18.71 10.88 1.85
N ASP A 275 -19.94 11.07 1.39
CA ASP A 275 -20.30 11.19 -0.02
C ASP A 275 -19.58 12.37 -0.69
N GLY A 276 -19.10 12.16 -1.92
CA GLY A 276 -18.35 13.15 -2.70
C GLY A 276 -16.88 13.35 -2.28
N LYS A 277 -16.37 12.63 -1.28
CA LYS A 277 -14.98 12.73 -0.82
C LYS A 277 -14.08 11.68 -1.48
N ASN A 278 -12.75 11.85 -1.38
CA ASN A 278 -11.78 10.99 -2.07
C ASN A 278 -10.82 10.27 -1.13
N TYR A 279 -10.56 10.87 0.02
CA TYR A 279 -9.64 10.33 1.02
C TYR A 279 -10.43 9.81 2.20
N VAL A 280 -10.03 8.67 2.73
CA VAL A 280 -10.52 8.16 4.02
C VAL A 280 -9.34 7.74 4.87
N ILE A 281 -9.30 8.26 6.09
CA ILE A 281 -8.37 7.85 7.14
C ILE A 281 -9.08 6.84 8.04
N TRP A 282 -8.48 5.67 8.20
CA TRP A 282 -9.01 4.54 8.95
C TRP A 282 -8.15 4.24 10.15
N ASP A 283 -8.79 3.79 11.22
CA ASP A 283 -8.12 3.10 12.32
C ASP A 283 -7.93 1.62 11.94
N ILE A 284 -6.69 1.13 11.99
CA ILE A 284 -6.36 -0.25 11.59
C ILE A 284 -6.91 -1.25 12.60
N GLU A 285 -6.87 -0.92 13.90
CA GLU A 285 -7.29 -1.85 14.95
C GLU A 285 -8.79 -2.13 14.85
N THR A 286 -9.59 -1.08 14.68
CA THR A 286 -11.06 -1.16 14.65
C THR A 286 -11.67 -1.26 13.25
N SER A 287 -10.90 -0.99 12.18
CA SER A 287 -11.39 -0.84 10.79
C SER A 287 -12.44 0.26 10.60
N LYS A 288 -12.56 1.21 11.54
CA LYS A 288 -13.53 2.30 11.44
C LYS A 288 -12.93 3.53 10.75
N PRO A 289 -13.70 4.25 9.93
CA PRO A 289 -13.24 5.51 9.37
C PRO A 289 -13.19 6.58 10.48
N LEU A 290 -12.06 7.25 10.60
CA LEU A 290 -11.88 8.39 11.51
C LEU A 290 -12.39 9.68 10.88
N ARG A 291 -12.01 9.90 9.62
CA ARG A 291 -12.37 11.11 8.87
C ARG A 291 -12.13 10.93 7.38
N SER A 292 -12.98 11.56 6.59
CA SER A 292 -12.87 11.62 5.14
C SER A 292 -12.60 13.06 4.66
N PHE A 293 -11.93 13.19 3.51
CA PHE A 293 -11.61 14.48 2.90
C PHE A 293 -11.80 14.45 1.38
N ALA A 294 -12.30 15.55 0.82
CA ALA A 294 -12.31 15.76 -0.62
C ALA A 294 -10.88 16.00 -1.14
N SER A 295 -10.63 15.66 -2.40
CA SER A 295 -9.42 16.10 -3.11
C SER A 295 -9.37 17.64 -3.17
N LEU A 296 -8.16 18.18 -3.11
CA LEU A 296 -7.95 19.61 -3.33
C LEU A 296 -7.61 19.79 -4.80
N ASP A 297 -8.35 20.64 -5.50
CA ASP A 297 -7.98 21.07 -6.84
C ASP A 297 -6.67 21.85 -6.77
N VAL A 298 -5.64 21.36 -7.43
CA VAL A 298 -4.39 22.11 -7.61
C VAL A 298 -4.60 23.01 -8.83
N PRO A 299 -4.51 24.36 -8.69
CA PRO A 299 -4.56 25.24 -9.85
C PRO A 299 -3.50 24.80 -10.87
N GLY A 300 -3.95 24.40 -12.06
CA GLY A 300 -3.05 24.08 -13.17
C GLY A 300 -2.25 25.31 -13.55
N ALA A 301 -0.99 25.12 -13.94
CA ALA A 301 -0.32 26.16 -14.72
C ALA A 301 -0.97 26.20 -16.11
N GLU A 302 -1.29 27.40 -16.61
CA GLU A 302 -1.69 27.58 -18.01
C GLU A 302 -0.57 27.01 -18.88
N GLY A 303 -0.86 25.94 -19.62
CA GLY A 303 0.02 25.46 -20.67
C GLY A 303 -0.02 26.43 -21.85
N ASP A 304 1.05 26.46 -22.64
CA ASP A 304 1.19 27.27 -23.86
C ASP A 304 0.07 26.98 -24.90
N ASP A 305 -0.63 25.85 -24.75
CA ASP A 305 -1.73 25.38 -25.61
C ASP A 305 -3.15 25.70 -25.09
N GLY A 306 -3.29 26.48 -23.99
CA GLY A 306 -4.61 26.84 -23.43
C GLY A 306 -5.40 25.68 -22.79
N VAL A 307 -4.84 24.48 -22.74
CA VAL A 307 -5.39 23.34 -22.00
C VAL A 307 -4.75 23.30 -20.60
N ALA A 308 -5.55 23.57 -19.57
CA ALA A 308 -5.12 23.45 -18.19
C ALA A 308 -4.79 21.98 -17.88
N LYS A 309 -3.50 21.61 -17.89
CA LYS A 309 -3.07 20.33 -17.32
C LYS A 309 -3.23 20.41 -15.81
N GLN A 310 -4.20 19.70 -15.27
CA GLN A 310 -4.33 19.55 -13.82
C GLN A 310 -3.01 18.99 -13.27
N ARG A 311 -2.36 19.75 -12.40
CA ARG A 311 -1.17 19.26 -11.68
C ARG A 311 -1.66 18.21 -10.69
N LYS A 312 -1.18 16.98 -10.82
CA LYS A 312 -1.47 15.92 -9.85
C LYS A 312 -0.94 16.35 -8.48
N SER A 313 -1.79 16.33 -7.45
CA SER A 313 -1.33 16.57 -6.08
C SER A 313 -0.23 15.56 -5.72
N PRO A 314 0.82 15.97 -5.00
CA PRO A 314 1.86 15.06 -4.57
C PRO A 314 1.28 13.99 -3.64
N TRP A 315 1.68 12.73 -3.86
CA TRP A 315 1.38 11.61 -2.98
C TRP A 315 2.58 11.29 -2.09
N PRO A 316 2.41 10.97 -0.80
CA PRO A 316 1.15 10.97 -0.03
C PRO A 316 0.68 12.39 0.32
N ALA A 317 -0.64 12.64 0.21
CA ALA A 317 -1.23 13.93 0.60
C ALA A 317 -1.30 14.13 2.12
N PHE A 318 -1.41 13.03 2.86
CA PHE A 318 -1.38 12.99 4.32
C PHE A 318 -0.08 12.32 4.76
N LYS A 319 0.74 13.04 5.52
CA LYS A 319 2.01 12.55 6.06
C LYS A 319 1.96 12.61 7.59
N TRP A 320 2.56 11.63 8.25
CA TRP A 320 2.36 11.35 9.68
C TRP A 320 3.60 11.69 10.50
N SER A 321 3.40 12.14 11.76
CA SER A 321 4.51 12.22 12.71
C SER A 321 5.01 10.83 13.09
N ALA A 322 6.28 10.74 13.50
CA ALA A 322 6.92 9.47 13.87
C ALA A 322 6.22 8.70 15.00
N ASP A 323 5.43 9.38 15.83
CA ASP A 323 4.72 8.80 16.98
C ASP A 323 3.21 8.66 16.76
N ASP A 324 2.73 8.89 15.54
CA ASP A 324 1.31 8.83 15.13
C ASP A 324 0.38 9.77 15.93
N LYS A 325 0.92 10.81 16.59
CA LYS A 325 0.07 11.81 17.27
C LYS A 325 -0.47 12.87 16.32
N TYR A 326 0.23 13.14 15.24
CA TYR A 326 -0.16 14.14 14.27
C TYR A 326 -0.18 13.56 12.86
N VAL A 327 -1.12 14.04 12.06
CA VAL A 327 -1.12 13.88 10.61
C VAL A 327 -1.25 15.25 9.98
N ALA A 328 -0.44 15.54 8.98
CA ALA A 328 -0.46 16.80 8.28
C ALA A 328 -0.89 16.61 6.83
N ARG A 329 -1.64 17.59 6.32
CA ARG A 329 -2.07 17.68 4.92
C ARG A 329 -1.51 18.95 4.29
N LEU A 330 -0.91 18.81 3.12
CA LEU A 330 -0.44 19.94 2.32
C LEU A 330 -1.60 20.57 1.53
N THR A 331 -1.70 21.90 1.61
CA THR A 331 -2.41 22.72 0.62
C THR A 331 -1.36 23.45 -0.19
N GLN A 332 -1.01 22.89 -1.35
CA GLN A 332 0.12 23.34 -2.17
C GLN A 332 -0.01 24.83 -2.51
N GLY A 333 1.07 25.57 -2.32
CA GLY A 333 1.17 27.01 -2.54
C GLY A 333 0.71 27.88 -1.38
N SER A 334 0.13 27.33 -0.31
CA SER A 334 -0.53 28.16 0.72
C SER A 334 -0.23 27.80 2.17
N SER A 335 -0.46 26.54 2.56
CA SER A 335 -0.42 26.18 3.98
C SER A 335 -0.29 24.67 4.22
N ILE A 336 0.10 24.32 5.45
CA ILE A 336 0.11 22.96 5.97
C ILE A 336 -0.90 22.88 7.12
N SER A 337 -1.85 21.95 7.02
CA SER A 337 -2.87 21.71 8.04
C SER A 337 -2.45 20.50 8.88
N VAL A 338 -2.18 20.71 10.17
CA VAL A 338 -1.79 19.63 11.10
C VAL A 338 -2.98 19.22 11.97
N TYR A 339 -3.33 17.95 11.97
CA TYR A 339 -4.43 17.37 12.73
C TYR A 339 -3.91 16.50 13.88
N GLU A 340 -4.57 16.56 15.02
CA GLU A 340 -4.29 15.75 16.21
C GLU A 340 -5.10 14.44 16.17
N LEU A 341 -4.41 13.31 16.32
CA LEU A 341 -5.01 11.97 16.34
C LEU A 341 -5.30 11.54 17.79
N PRO A 342 -6.36 10.75 18.03
CA PRO A 342 -7.29 10.16 17.06
C PRO A 342 -8.46 11.09 16.66
N ARG A 343 -8.63 12.25 17.33
CA ARG A 343 -9.84 13.08 17.18
C ARG A 343 -9.93 13.82 15.83
N MET A 344 -8.84 13.87 15.07
CA MET A 344 -8.74 14.57 13.79
C MET A 344 -9.10 16.07 13.88
N GLY A 345 -8.86 16.69 15.04
CA GLY A 345 -9.01 18.14 15.24
C GLY A 345 -7.77 18.90 14.75
N LEU A 346 -7.95 20.10 14.21
CA LEU A 346 -6.83 20.92 13.74
C LEU A 346 -6.01 21.45 14.93
N LEU A 347 -4.67 21.31 14.88
CA LEU A 347 -3.74 21.79 15.91
C LEU A 347 -3.91 23.30 16.14
N ASP A 348 -4.15 23.70 17.39
CA ASP A 348 -4.51 25.08 17.77
C ASP A 348 -5.69 25.69 17.00
N LYS A 349 -6.55 24.85 16.41
CA LYS A 349 -7.67 25.25 15.53
C LYS A 349 -7.24 26.13 14.34
N THR A 350 -5.96 26.11 13.96
CA THR A 350 -5.40 26.96 12.90
C THR A 350 -4.44 26.19 11.99
N THR A 351 -4.38 26.59 10.73
CA THR A 351 -3.44 26.03 9.74
C THR A 351 -2.11 26.80 9.78
N ILE A 352 -1.00 26.11 9.58
CA ILE A 352 0.32 26.75 9.49
C ILE A 352 0.44 27.37 8.10
N LYS A 353 0.42 28.70 8.01
CA LYS A 353 0.54 29.42 6.74
C LYS A 353 2.00 29.48 6.32
N ILE A 354 2.30 28.90 5.15
CA ILE A 354 3.63 28.89 4.54
C ILE A 354 3.43 29.21 3.06
N ASP A 355 3.65 30.47 2.71
CA ASP A 355 3.40 30.96 1.37
C ASP A 355 4.28 30.24 0.34
N GLY A 356 3.66 29.73 -0.73
CA GLY A 356 4.34 29.01 -1.78
C GLY A 356 4.87 27.62 -1.40
N VAL A 357 4.43 27.00 -0.30
CA VAL A 357 4.88 25.65 0.07
C VAL A 357 4.59 24.62 -1.02
N MET A 358 5.62 23.89 -1.47
CA MET A 358 5.49 22.95 -2.58
C MET A 358 5.44 21.50 -2.15
N ASP A 359 6.22 21.13 -1.14
CA ASP A 359 6.18 19.82 -0.48
C ASP A 359 6.68 19.96 0.97
N PHE A 360 6.36 18.96 1.79
CA PHE A 360 6.82 18.84 3.16
C PHE A 360 6.97 17.37 3.53
N ASP A 361 7.83 17.02 4.49
CA ASP A 361 7.93 15.65 4.98
C ASP A 361 8.27 15.60 6.47
N TRP A 362 7.70 14.63 7.18
CA TRP A 362 7.97 14.44 8.60
C TRP A 362 9.27 13.68 8.81
N ALA A 363 9.95 13.98 9.91
CA ALA A 363 11.02 13.12 10.39
C ALA A 363 10.43 11.71 10.67
N PRO A 364 11.02 10.64 10.13
CA PRO A 364 10.50 9.27 10.27
C PRO A 364 10.68 8.70 11.69
N ALA A 365 11.54 9.32 12.50
CA ALA A 365 11.78 8.97 13.91
C ALA A 365 11.71 10.21 14.80
N THR A 366 11.35 10.01 16.07
CA THR A 366 11.32 11.10 17.06
C THR A 366 12.75 11.55 17.39
N VAL A 367 13.12 12.73 16.89
CA VAL A 367 14.44 13.33 17.11
C VAL A 367 14.52 13.96 18.50
N HIS A 368 15.63 13.70 19.21
CA HIS A 368 15.96 14.38 20.45
C HIS A 368 17.16 15.29 20.20
N ARG A 369 16.91 16.57 19.91
CA ARG A 369 17.99 17.54 19.64
C ARG A 369 18.69 17.95 20.94
N GLU A 370 20.00 18.18 20.85
CA GLU A 370 20.79 18.58 22.01
C GLU A 370 20.26 19.90 22.61
N GLY A 371 19.92 19.88 23.91
CA GLY A 371 19.41 21.04 24.64
C GLY A 371 17.89 21.22 24.63
N VAL A 372 17.14 20.44 23.84
CA VAL A 372 15.67 20.46 23.84
C VAL A 372 15.15 19.40 24.80
N LYS A 373 14.41 19.84 25.85
CA LYS A 373 13.81 18.94 26.85
C LYS A 373 12.32 18.69 26.63
N ASN A 374 11.68 19.55 25.85
CA ASN A 374 10.26 19.45 25.58
C ASN A 374 10.01 18.49 24.41
N TYR A 375 8.82 17.92 24.38
CA TYR A 375 8.40 17.08 23.26
C TYR A 375 8.40 17.88 21.95
N GLU A 376 9.01 17.29 20.92
CA GLU A 376 9.00 17.83 19.57
C GLU A 376 8.88 16.73 18.52
N GLN A 377 8.17 17.04 17.44
CA GLN A 377 8.22 16.34 16.17
C GLN A 377 8.73 17.32 15.13
N LEU A 378 9.62 16.86 14.26
CA LEU A 378 10.19 17.70 13.22
C LEU A 378 9.55 17.37 11.88
N PHE A 379 9.28 18.39 11.09
CA PHE A 379 9.04 18.23 9.66
C PHE A 379 9.84 19.26 8.87
N CYS A 380 10.27 18.89 7.67
CA CYS A 380 10.89 19.79 6.72
C CYS A 380 9.88 20.18 5.64
N TYR A 381 10.05 21.37 5.07
CA TYR A 381 9.24 21.86 3.96
C TYR A 381 10.10 22.70 3.02
N TRP A 382 9.64 22.89 1.80
CA TRP A 382 10.33 23.77 0.86
C TRP A 382 9.38 24.72 0.11
N THR A 383 9.91 25.89 -0.21
CA THR A 383 9.25 26.93 -1.00
C THR A 383 10.15 27.33 -2.17
N PRO A 384 9.61 27.54 -3.39
CA PRO A 384 10.36 27.97 -4.55
C PRO A 384 10.76 29.45 -4.43
N GLU A 385 11.49 29.95 -5.42
CA GLU A 385 11.78 31.39 -5.55
C GLU A 385 10.49 32.16 -5.86
N ILE A 386 10.18 33.18 -5.06
CA ILE A 386 8.97 34.00 -5.21
C ILE A 386 9.37 35.47 -5.18
N GLY A 387 9.30 36.12 -6.35
CA GLY A 387 9.71 37.50 -6.51
C GLY A 387 11.20 37.67 -6.17
N SER A 388 11.50 38.43 -5.12
CA SER A 388 12.85 38.64 -4.61
C SER A 388 13.28 37.64 -3.52
N ASN A 389 12.37 36.79 -3.05
CA ASN A 389 12.68 35.79 -2.03
C ASN A 389 13.36 34.57 -2.67
N PRO A 390 14.51 34.11 -2.14
CA PRO A 390 15.15 32.89 -2.62
C PRO A 390 14.29 31.66 -2.30
N ALA A 391 14.57 30.53 -2.95
CA ALA A 391 14.01 29.26 -2.55
C ALA A 391 14.50 28.91 -1.14
N LYS A 392 13.64 28.30 -0.34
CA LYS A 392 13.93 28.01 1.07
C LYS A 392 13.56 26.58 1.40
N VAL A 393 14.42 25.93 2.15
CA VAL A 393 14.11 24.67 2.84
C VAL A 393 14.13 24.97 4.33
N GLY A 394 12.97 24.81 4.97
CA GLY A 394 12.78 25.06 6.40
C GLY A 394 12.60 23.75 7.15
N LEU A 395 13.24 23.63 8.30
CA LEU A 395 13.00 22.59 9.30
C LEU A 395 12.22 23.23 10.45
N MET A 396 11.02 22.71 10.75
CA MET A 396 10.12 23.25 11.77
C MET A 396 9.85 22.21 12.86
N SER A 397 9.68 22.68 14.10
CA SER A 397 9.29 21.87 15.26
C SER A 397 7.80 21.99 15.54
N ILE A 398 7.14 20.88 15.88
CA ILE A 398 5.73 20.78 16.27
C ILE A 398 5.65 20.13 17.66
N PRO A 399 4.86 20.68 18.60
CA PRO A 399 3.81 21.70 18.40
C PRO A 399 4.26 23.17 18.49
N SER A 400 5.52 23.46 18.79
CA SER A 400 5.99 24.85 19.02
C SER A 400 5.89 25.77 17.80
N LYS A 401 5.86 25.21 16.59
CA LYS A 401 5.89 25.92 15.29
C LYS A 401 7.15 26.78 15.10
N GLU A 402 8.21 26.49 15.86
CA GLU A 402 9.49 27.17 15.77
C GLU A 402 10.29 26.66 14.57
N ILE A 403 10.87 27.58 13.80
CA ILE A 403 11.78 27.22 12.71
C ILE A 403 13.16 26.92 13.31
N VAL A 404 13.55 25.65 13.24
CA VAL A 404 14.82 25.13 13.74
C VAL A 404 15.98 25.57 12.86
N ARG A 405 15.82 25.43 11.54
CA ARG A 405 16.88 25.72 10.57
C ARG A 405 16.25 26.10 9.23
N THR A 406 16.87 27.06 8.53
CA THR A 406 16.50 27.44 7.17
C THR A 406 17.73 27.44 6.28
N LEU A 407 17.63 26.76 5.14
CA LEU A 407 18.60 26.81 4.05
C LEU A 407 18.00 27.64 2.91
N ASN A 408 18.77 28.62 2.42
CA ASN A 408 18.39 29.43 1.27
C ASN A 408 19.12 28.90 0.04
N LEU A 409 18.40 28.73 -1.07
CA LEU A 409 18.87 28.17 -2.32
C LEU A 409 18.57 29.15 -3.47
N PHE A 410 19.37 29.06 -4.54
CA PHE A 410 19.24 29.91 -5.73
C PHE A 410 19.28 29.06 -7.02
N SER A 411 18.60 29.53 -8.06
CA SER A 411 18.46 28.86 -9.35
C SER A 411 17.92 27.43 -9.23
N VAL A 412 16.89 27.26 -8.40
CA VAL A 412 16.26 25.96 -8.09
C VAL A 412 15.11 25.67 -9.05
N SER A 413 15.07 24.44 -9.56
CA SER A 413 13.97 23.94 -10.39
C SER A 413 13.02 23.06 -9.58
N ASP A 414 13.55 22.08 -8.85
CA ASP A 414 12.79 21.19 -7.98
C ASP A 414 13.64 20.79 -6.76
N VAL A 415 12.95 20.36 -5.71
CA VAL A 415 13.57 19.86 -4.46
C VAL A 415 12.87 18.56 -4.04
N LYS A 416 13.66 17.52 -3.78
CA LYS A 416 13.20 16.28 -3.13
C LYS A 416 13.83 16.15 -1.75
N LEU A 417 13.01 15.72 -0.79
CA LEU A 417 13.37 15.59 0.61
C LEU A 417 13.52 14.10 0.94
N HIS A 418 14.70 13.67 1.38
CA HIS A 418 15.01 12.28 1.70
C HIS A 418 15.51 12.18 3.15
N TRP A 419 14.65 11.66 4.02
CA TRP A 419 15.00 11.41 5.42
C TRP A 419 15.70 10.08 5.62
N GLN A 420 16.72 10.07 6.48
CA GLN A 420 17.30 8.83 7.00
C GLN A 420 16.36 8.26 8.08
N SER A 421 16.27 6.93 8.20
CA SER A 421 15.23 6.25 8.99
C SER A 421 15.21 6.59 10.49
N ASP A 422 16.34 6.96 11.08
CA ASP A 422 16.49 7.41 12.49
C ASP A 422 16.46 8.95 12.61
N ALA A 423 16.08 9.62 11.52
CA ALA A 423 16.04 11.08 11.38
C ALA A 423 17.34 11.78 11.82
N SER A 424 18.47 11.08 11.71
CA SER A 424 19.80 11.62 11.99
C SER A 424 20.26 12.57 10.88
N PHE A 425 19.91 12.22 9.63
CA PHE A 425 20.25 12.97 8.44
C PHE A 425 18.99 13.28 7.61
N LEU A 426 19.01 14.44 6.96
CA LEU A 426 18.05 14.81 5.91
C LEU A 426 18.85 15.23 4.68
N CYS A 427 18.73 14.48 3.59
CA CYS A 427 19.27 14.86 2.29
C CYS A 427 18.21 15.66 1.53
N VAL A 428 18.58 16.86 1.10
CA VAL A 428 17.80 17.69 0.21
C VAL A 428 18.44 17.60 -1.16
N LYS A 429 17.83 16.82 -2.05
CA LYS A 429 18.22 16.75 -3.46
C LYS A 429 17.66 17.99 -4.17
N VAL A 430 18.54 18.85 -4.65
CA VAL A 430 18.18 20.10 -5.32
C VAL A 430 18.57 19.99 -6.79
N ASP A 431 17.57 20.10 -7.67
CA ASP A 431 17.80 20.16 -9.12
C ASP A 431 17.93 21.63 -9.54
N ARG A 432 19.16 22.04 -9.83
CA ARG A 432 19.52 23.42 -10.18
C ARG A 432 19.53 23.59 -11.69
N HIS A 433 19.15 24.78 -12.15
CA HIS A 433 19.27 25.17 -13.55
C HIS A 433 20.34 26.25 -13.72
N SER A 434 21.00 26.27 -14.87
CA SER A 434 21.90 27.38 -15.21
C SER A 434 21.12 28.68 -15.42
N LYS A 435 21.82 29.83 -15.33
CA LYS A 435 21.21 31.14 -15.60
C LYS A 435 20.53 31.23 -16.97
N SER A 436 21.02 30.47 -17.96
CA SER A 436 20.44 30.38 -19.30
C SER A 436 19.28 29.38 -19.42
N LYS A 437 18.98 28.62 -18.35
CA LYS A 437 18.01 27.52 -18.28
C LYS A 437 18.23 26.38 -19.29
N LYS A 438 19.45 26.28 -19.84
CA LYS A 438 19.80 25.28 -20.88
C LYS A 438 20.40 24.00 -20.32
N SER A 439 20.88 24.02 -19.09
CA SER A 439 21.52 22.88 -18.44
C SER A 439 20.99 22.73 -17.02
N GLN A 440 20.86 21.49 -16.58
CA GLN A 440 20.51 21.11 -15.22
C GLN A 440 21.71 20.46 -14.54
N ALA A 441 21.82 20.65 -13.23
CA ALA A 441 22.80 20.00 -12.38
C ALA A 441 22.13 19.66 -11.05
N THR A 442 22.42 18.50 -10.49
CA THR A 442 21.89 18.09 -9.19
C THR A 442 22.93 18.34 -8.10
N SER A 443 22.48 18.79 -6.95
CA SER A 443 23.30 18.94 -5.74
C SER A 443 22.58 18.37 -4.55
N LEU A 444 23.32 17.75 -3.63
CA LEU A 444 22.77 17.17 -2.42
C LEU A 444 23.19 18.01 -1.22
N GLU A 445 22.22 18.50 -0.46
CA GLU A 445 22.45 19.29 0.75
C GLU A 445 22.04 18.43 1.96
N ILE A 446 23.00 17.99 2.78
CA ILE A 446 22.79 17.03 3.87
C ILE A 446 22.77 17.77 5.20
N PHE A 447 21.65 17.70 5.91
CA PHE A 447 21.46 18.26 7.24
C PHE A 447 21.79 17.21 8.29
N ARG A 448 22.64 17.55 9.26
CA ARG A 448 22.91 16.72 10.44
C ARG A 448 21.99 17.12 11.59
N VAL A 449 20.81 16.51 11.65
CA VAL A 449 19.68 17.00 12.46
C VAL A 449 19.90 16.84 13.96
N LYS A 450 20.66 15.82 14.38
CA LYS A 450 20.96 15.54 15.79
C LYS A 450 22.09 16.42 16.36
N GLU A 451 22.87 17.06 15.50
CA GLU A 451 24.00 17.90 15.93
C GLU A 451 23.54 19.32 16.26
N LYS A 452 24.25 19.96 17.19
CA LYS A 452 23.93 21.31 17.65
C LYS A 452 23.97 22.30 16.49
N GLY A 453 22.87 23.02 16.29
CA GLY A 453 22.74 24.04 15.23
C GLY A 453 22.42 23.48 13.84
N VAL A 454 22.25 22.16 13.70
CA VAL A 454 21.91 21.47 12.45
C VAL A 454 22.82 21.92 11.29
N PRO A 455 24.12 21.54 11.32
CA PRO A 455 25.04 21.88 10.24
C PRO A 455 24.57 21.23 8.93
N VAL A 456 24.90 21.90 7.82
CA VAL A 456 24.53 21.50 6.46
C VAL A 456 25.81 21.30 5.67
N GLU A 457 25.96 20.10 5.09
CA GLU A 457 27.06 19.72 4.21
C GLU A 457 26.57 19.70 2.76
N VAL A 458 27.38 20.22 1.84
CA VAL A 458 27.02 20.29 0.42
C VAL A 458 27.86 19.27 -0.35
N VAL A 459 27.19 18.43 -1.12
CA VAL A 459 27.81 17.48 -2.05
C VAL A 459 27.53 17.97 -3.47
N ASP A 460 28.56 18.49 -4.12
CA ASP A 460 28.53 19.06 -5.47
C ASP A 460 29.45 18.33 -6.46
N THR A 461 30.05 17.22 -6.03
CA THR A 461 30.98 16.41 -6.84
C THR A 461 30.28 15.52 -7.87
N ILE A 462 28.98 15.28 -7.71
CA ILE A 462 28.18 14.46 -8.63
C ILE A 462 27.85 15.30 -9.87
N LYS A 463 28.44 14.93 -11.00
CA LYS A 463 28.24 15.64 -12.28
C LYS A 463 26.95 15.22 -13.01
N ASP A 464 26.52 14.00 -12.78
CA ASP A 464 25.38 13.39 -13.44
C ASP A 464 24.07 13.77 -12.75
N THR A 465 22.96 13.59 -13.47
CA THR A 465 21.64 13.87 -12.90
C THR A 465 21.26 12.71 -11.98
N VAL A 466 20.96 13.01 -10.72
CA VAL A 466 20.49 11.99 -9.78
C VAL A 466 19.01 11.71 -10.07
N VAL A 467 18.67 10.48 -10.42
CA VAL A 467 17.29 10.03 -10.66
C VAL A 467 16.64 9.63 -9.35
N ASN A 468 17.30 8.78 -8.58
CA ASN A 468 16.78 8.22 -7.33
C ASN A 468 17.85 8.25 -6.22
N PHE A 469 17.40 8.26 -4.97
CA PHE A 469 18.23 8.37 -3.78
C PHE A 469 17.65 7.49 -2.67
N ALA A 470 18.47 6.65 -2.04
CA ALA A 470 18.05 5.80 -0.93
C ALA A 470 19.09 5.79 0.19
N TRP A 471 18.66 6.15 1.40
CA TRP A 471 19.47 6.04 2.63
C TRP A 471 19.54 4.60 3.12
N GLU A 472 20.69 4.22 3.67
CA GLU A 472 20.80 3.02 4.48
C GLU A 472 19.98 3.16 5.77
N PRO A 473 19.11 2.19 6.10
CA PRO A 473 18.39 2.18 7.36
C PRO A 473 19.34 2.16 8.57
N LYS A 474 19.17 3.13 9.47
CA LYS A 474 19.96 3.30 10.71
C LYS A 474 21.48 3.45 10.50
N GLY A 475 21.92 3.68 9.26
CA GLY A 475 23.31 3.94 8.90
C GLY A 475 23.53 5.37 8.40
N ASP A 476 24.75 5.60 7.92
CA ASP A 476 25.22 6.87 7.35
C ASP A 476 25.56 6.75 5.85
N ARG A 477 25.38 5.56 5.26
CA ARG A 477 25.58 5.30 3.83
C ARG A 477 24.32 5.59 3.04
N PHE A 478 24.47 5.84 1.74
CA PHE A 478 23.35 5.99 0.82
C PHE A 478 23.75 5.54 -0.58
N VAL A 479 22.76 5.22 -1.40
CA VAL A 479 22.93 4.88 -2.82
C VAL A 479 22.16 5.89 -3.65
N ILE A 480 22.72 6.22 -4.80
CA ILE A 480 22.09 7.07 -5.81
C ILE A 480 22.05 6.33 -7.14
N ILE A 481 20.96 6.55 -7.88
CA ILE A 481 20.89 6.21 -9.30
C ILE A 481 21.17 7.48 -10.07
N THR A 482 22.17 7.46 -10.95
CA THR A 482 22.53 8.59 -11.81
C THR A 482 22.26 8.27 -13.27
N THR A 483 22.01 9.32 -14.06
CA THR A 483 21.91 9.24 -15.52
C THR A 483 22.72 10.37 -16.16
N THR A 484 23.36 10.05 -17.28
CA THR A 484 24.09 11.00 -18.12
C THR A 484 23.15 11.82 -19.01
N GLU A 485 21.94 11.31 -19.28
CA GLU A 485 20.90 11.99 -20.06
C GLU A 485 19.85 12.64 -19.14
N PRO A 486 19.72 13.98 -19.15
CA PRO A 486 18.70 14.65 -18.36
C PRO A 486 17.29 14.33 -18.88
N ALA A 487 16.36 13.99 -17.97
CA ALA A 487 14.99 13.66 -18.33
C ALA A 487 14.22 14.89 -18.84
N GLY A 488 14.10 15.04 -20.17
CA GLY A 488 13.20 16.01 -20.81
C GLY A 488 13.57 16.33 -22.28
N PRO A 489 12.60 16.71 -23.13
CA PRO A 489 12.79 16.87 -24.59
C PRO A 489 13.72 18.03 -25.01
N THR A 490 14.21 18.84 -24.07
CA THR A 490 15.03 20.03 -24.35
C THR A 490 16.33 20.09 -23.54
N ALA A 491 16.65 19.07 -22.74
CA ALA A 491 17.81 19.12 -21.85
C ALA A 491 19.05 18.58 -22.58
N VAL A 492 20.05 19.45 -22.79
CA VAL A 492 21.33 19.08 -23.41
C VAL A 492 22.31 18.72 -22.30
N ALA A 493 23.02 17.61 -22.44
CA ALA A 493 24.08 17.21 -21.52
C ALA A 493 25.08 18.36 -21.28
N PRO A 494 25.59 18.55 -20.05
CA PRO A 494 26.59 19.58 -19.78
C PRO A 494 27.81 19.38 -20.68
N LYS A 495 28.24 20.42 -21.41
CA LYS A 495 29.49 20.37 -22.18
C LYS A 495 30.67 20.26 -21.22
N THR A 496 31.19 19.06 -21.01
CA THR A 496 32.42 18.82 -20.27
C THR A 496 33.61 19.23 -21.12
N SER A 497 34.24 20.36 -20.79
CA SER A 497 35.56 20.69 -21.32
C SER A 497 36.63 19.88 -20.58
N GLY A 498 37.25 18.94 -21.28
CA GLY A 498 38.53 18.32 -20.92
C GLY A 498 38.43 17.20 -19.86
N GLU A 499 38.57 15.96 -20.32
CA GLU A 499 39.00 14.84 -19.48
C GLU A 499 40.36 15.20 -18.87
N LYS A 500 40.42 15.25 -17.54
CA LYS A 500 41.65 15.10 -16.77
C LYS A 500 41.55 13.77 -16.03
N PRO A 501 42.65 13.01 -15.93
CA PRO A 501 42.65 11.73 -15.26
C PRO A 501 42.17 11.86 -13.81
N GLU A 502 41.40 10.87 -13.36
CA GLU A 502 40.93 10.71 -11.99
C GLU A 502 42.13 10.59 -11.04
N SER A 503 42.53 11.71 -10.46
CA SER A 503 43.29 11.71 -9.22
C SER A 503 42.34 12.16 -8.12
N ASP A 504 42.16 11.31 -7.12
CA ASP A 504 41.43 11.51 -5.87
C ASP A 504 41.26 12.99 -5.52
N LYS A 505 40.09 13.54 -5.85
CA LYS A 505 39.70 14.84 -5.35
C LYS A 505 39.06 14.59 -4.00
N ASP A 506 39.75 15.07 -2.96
CA ASP A 506 39.19 15.29 -1.63
C ASP A 506 37.76 15.82 -1.76
N LEU A 507 36.80 14.95 -1.45
CA LEU A 507 35.41 15.33 -1.29
C LEU A 507 35.39 16.36 -0.16
N THR A 508 34.86 17.55 -0.43
CA THR A 508 34.72 18.64 0.55
C THR A 508 33.75 18.28 1.69
N ALA A 509 33.02 17.19 1.56
CA ALA A 509 32.33 16.46 2.60
C ALA A 509 33.10 15.16 2.92
N ASN A 510 33.07 14.66 4.16
CA ASN A 510 33.67 13.38 4.57
C ASN A 510 32.93 12.16 3.97
N LEU A 511 32.61 12.20 2.68
CA LEU A 511 31.99 11.13 1.91
C LEU A 511 33.08 10.43 1.11
N GLN A 512 32.93 9.13 0.91
CA GLN A 512 33.83 8.33 0.09
C GLN A 512 32.97 7.46 -0.82
N LEU A 513 33.25 7.48 -2.12
CA LEU A 513 32.62 6.55 -3.05
C LEU A 513 33.11 5.13 -2.73
N MET A 514 32.18 4.24 -2.41
CA MET A 514 32.52 2.84 -2.09
C MET A 514 32.61 1.97 -3.34
N ASN A 515 31.62 2.08 -4.24
CA ASN A 515 31.54 1.27 -5.44
C ASN A 515 30.56 1.90 -6.45
N THR A 516 30.67 1.49 -7.71
CA THR A 516 29.77 1.83 -8.82
C THR A 516 29.43 0.54 -9.55
N ALA A 517 28.14 0.31 -9.82
CA ALA A 517 27.66 -0.85 -10.55
C ALA A 517 26.66 -0.42 -11.62
N ASP A 518 26.69 -1.12 -12.76
CA ASP A 518 25.77 -0.88 -13.87
C ASP A 518 24.57 -1.83 -13.77
N HIS A 519 23.35 -1.29 -13.92
CA HIS A 519 22.11 -2.05 -14.05
C HIS A 519 21.24 -1.32 -15.07
N TYR A 520 21.11 -1.91 -16.25
CA TYR A 520 20.39 -1.30 -17.35
C TYR A 520 18.88 -1.27 -17.07
N GLY A 521 18.21 -0.19 -17.47
CA GLY A 521 16.77 -0.05 -17.21
C GLY A 521 16.39 0.01 -15.73
N VAL A 522 17.33 0.25 -14.81
CA VAL A 522 17.02 0.34 -13.38
C VAL A 522 16.01 1.44 -13.11
N THR A 523 14.91 1.08 -12.46
CA THR A 523 13.82 2.02 -12.20
C THR A 523 13.81 2.51 -10.77
N ASP A 524 14.18 1.65 -9.83
CA ASP A 524 14.03 1.87 -8.40
C ASP A 524 15.17 1.16 -7.63
N VAL A 525 15.45 1.67 -6.43
CA VAL A 525 16.48 1.15 -5.52
C VAL A 525 15.96 1.20 -4.09
N GLU A 526 16.18 0.13 -3.32
CA GLU A 526 15.81 0.06 -1.91
C GLU A 526 16.83 -0.76 -1.12
N TRP A 527 17.19 -0.26 0.06
CA TRP A 527 17.98 -1.00 1.03
C TRP A 527 17.12 -1.98 1.79
N ASP A 528 17.68 -3.14 2.11
CA ASP A 528 17.04 -4.04 3.06
C ASP A 528 17.00 -3.40 4.47
N PRO A 529 16.07 -3.82 5.34
CA PRO A 529 15.90 -3.20 6.66
C PRO A 529 17.09 -3.37 7.61
N SER A 530 18.01 -4.30 7.30
CA SER A 530 19.23 -4.51 8.08
C SER A 530 20.43 -3.68 7.59
N GLY A 531 20.39 -3.11 6.38
CA GLY A 531 21.48 -2.36 5.77
C GLY A 531 22.62 -3.24 5.23
N ARG A 532 22.38 -4.54 5.05
CA ARG A 532 23.32 -5.52 4.51
C ARG A 532 23.25 -5.65 2.99
N PHE A 533 22.08 -5.44 2.42
CA PHE A 533 21.76 -5.67 1.02
C PHE A 533 21.10 -4.44 0.40
N VAL A 534 21.38 -4.23 -0.88
CA VAL A 534 20.71 -3.25 -1.72
C VAL A 534 20.02 -4.01 -2.84
N ALA A 535 18.71 -3.81 -3.01
CA ALA A 535 18.00 -4.30 -4.18
C ALA A 535 17.81 -3.16 -5.16
N THR A 536 18.10 -3.41 -6.43
CA THR A 536 17.69 -2.56 -7.54
C THR A 536 16.86 -3.39 -8.49
N TRP A 537 15.87 -2.79 -9.15
CA TRP A 537 15.02 -3.53 -10.06
C TRP A 537 14.53 -2.69 -11.22
N SER A 538 14.14 -3.38 -12.28
CA SER A 538 13.49 -2.83 -13.45
C SER A 538 12.02 -3.25 -13.48
N SER A 539 11.13 -2.26 -13.45
CA SER A 539 9.68 -2.47 -13.44
C SER A 539 9.05 -2.44 -14.84
N SER A 540 8.28 -3.49 -15.14
CA SER A 540 7.45 -3.63 -16.34
C SER A 540 6.36 -2.54 -16.45
N TRP A 541 6.04 -1.84 -15.35
CA TRP A 541 5.14 -0.69 -15.37
C TRP A 541 5.77 0.55 -16.03
N LYS A 542 7.10 0.65 -16.06
CA LYS A 542 7.81 1.78 -16.66
C LYS A 542 8.30 1.46 -18.08
N HIS A 543 8.84 0.26 -18.32
CA HIS A 543 9.25 -0.20 -19.64
C HIS A 543 9.25 -1.74 -19.73
N SER A 544 9.22 -2.28 -20.94
CA SER A 544 9.07 -3.73 -21.19
C SER A 544 10.37 -4.51 -21.38
N MET A 545 11.52 -3.83 -21.51
CA MET A 545 12.83 -4.46 -21.75
C MET A 545 13.51 -4.82 -20.43
N GLU A 546 14.25 -5.94 -20.39
CA GLU A 546 15.15 -6.34 -19.29
C GLU A 546 14.55 -6.18 -17.88
N ASN A 547 13.31 -6.69 -17.70
CA ASN A 547 12.67 -6.63 -16.38
C ASN A 547 13.23 -7.72 -15.45
N GLY A 548 13.50 -7.33 -14.20
CA GLY A 548 14.19 -8.19 -13.24
C GLY A 548 14.65 -7.41 -12.02
N TYR A 549 15.44 -8.06 -11.18
CA TYR A 549 16.02 -7.43 -10.00
C TYR A 549 17.45 -7.93 -9.72
N HIS A 550 18.27 -7.04 -9.20
CA HIS A 550 19.64 -7.30 -8.77
C HIS A 550 19.72 -7.08 -7.27
N ILE A 551 20.42 -7.96 -6.56
CA ILE A 551 20.75 -7.80 -5.15
C ILE A 551 22.25 -7.63 -5.02
N TYR A 552 22.66 -6.56 -4.37
CA TYR A 552 24.05 -6.26 -4.03
C TYR A 552 24.25 -6.39 -2.52
N ASP A 553 25.49 -6.67 -2.12
CA ASP A 553 25.90 -6.46 -0.73
C ASP A 553 26.07 -4.96 -0.43
N PHE A 554 26.31 -4.62 0.84
CA PHE A 554 26.54 -3.24 1.25
C PHE A 554 27.80 -2.59 0.68
N LYS A 555 28.71 -3.37 0.09
CA LYS A 555 29.93 -2.89 -0.59
C LYS A 555 29.69 -2.69 -2.09
N GLY A 556 28.54 -3.08 -2.62
CA GLY A 556 28.22 -3.03 -4.05
C GLY A 556 28.67 -4.25 -4.85
N GLU A 557 29.07 -5.36 -4.21
CA GLU A 557 29.26 -6.64 -4.91
C GLU A 557 27.90 -7.22 -5.29
N GLN A 558 27.70 -7.51 -6.58
CA GLN A 558 26.47 -8.16 -7.05
C GLN A 558 26.43 -9.59 -6.55
N LEU A 559 25.40 -9.92 -5.75
CA LEU A 559 25.17 -11.25 -5.20
C LEU A 559 24.25 -12.08 -6.08
N ARG A 560 23.23 -11.43 -6.65
CA ARG A 560 22.22 -12.09 -7.48
C ARG A 560 21.68 -11.15 -8.54
N GLU A 561 21.38 -11.72 -9.69
CA GLU A 561 20.67 -11.11 -10.81
C GLU A 561 19.63 -12.13 -11.28
N GLU A 562 18.38 -11.71 -11.35
CA GLU A 562 17.29 -12.54 -11.86
C GLU A 562 16.44 -11.75 -12.84
N HIS A 563 16.39 -12.26 -14.07
CA HIS A 563 15.45 -11.81 -15.09
C HIS A 563 14.08 -12.42 -14.80
N VAL A 564 13.06 -11.57 -14.71
CA VAL A 564 11.70 -11.99 -14.44
C VAL A 564 10.76 -11.30 -15.42
N GLU A 565 10.12 -12.07 -16.28
CA GLU A 565 9.13 -11.52 -17.21
C GLU A 565 7.98 -10.84 -16.48
N LYS A 566 7.54 -9.68 -17.00
CA LYS A 566 6.42 -8.90 -16.44
C LYS A 566 6.63 -8.60 -14.95
N PHE A 567 7.88 -8.37 -14.54
CA PHE A 567 8.23 -7.99 -13.16
C PHE A 567 7.71 -6.59 -12.86
N LYS A 568 6.76 -6.46 -11.93
CA LYS A 568 6.10 -5.19 -11.65
C LYS A 568 6.73 -4.48 -10.45
N GLN A 569 6.98 -5.21 -9.36
CA GLN A 569 7.33 -4.61 -8.08
C GLN A 569 8.18 -5.54 -7.22
N PHE A 570 9.22 -4.97 -6.59
CA PHE A 570 9.98 -5.56 -5.50
C PHE A 570 9.79 -4.67 -4.26
N LEU A 571 9.60 -5.25 -3.08
CA LEU A 571 9.68 -4.49 -1.81
C LEU A 571 10.25 -5.36 -0.70
N TRP A 572 11.25 -4.83 0.01
CA TRP A 572 11.72 -5.45 1.25
C TRP A 572 10.65 -5.37 2.34
N ARG A 573 10.50 -6.42 3.15
CA ARG A 573 9.61 -6.44 4.30
C ARG A 573 10.23 -5.62 5.44
N PRO A 574 9.64 -4.49 5.87
CA PRO A 574 10.23 -3.65 6.91
C PRO A 574 10.34 -4.36 8.26
N ARG A 575 11.34 -3.99 9.07
CA ARG A 575 11.54 -4.51 10.43
C ARG A 575 11.09 -3.50 11.49
N PRO A 576 10.33 -3.94 12.52
CA PRO A 576 10.03 -3.10 13.66
C PRO A 576 11.31 -2.71 14.41
N ALA A 577 11.20 -1.71 15.28
CA ALA A 577 12.26 -1.38 16.22
C ALA A 577 12.67 -2.61 17.05
N THR A 578 13.97 -2.73 17.34
CA THR A 578 14.49 -3.84 18.12
C THR A 578 13.86 -3.87 19.51
N LEU A 579 13.51 -5.06 19.97
CA LEU A 579 12.99 -5.31 21.31
C LEU A 579 14.11 -5.36 22.36
N LEU A 580 15.37 -5.44 21.91
CA LEU A 580 16.54 -5.53 22.79
C LEU A 580 16.74 -4.23 23.56
N THR A 581 16.95 -4.36 24.86
CA THR A 581 17.35 -3.26 25.73
C THR A 581 18.72 -2.71 25.33
N LYS A 582 19.01 -1.47 25.72
CA LYS A 582 20.32 -0.84 25.46
C LYS A 582 21.47 -1.64 26.10
N GLU A 583 21.21 -2.33 27.21
CA GLU A 583 22.18 -3.15 27.93
C GLU A 583 22.50 -4.43 27.17
N GLU A 584 21.48 -5.16 26.69
CA GLU A 584 21.65 -6.35 25.85
C GLU A 584 22.39 -6.01 24.55
N GLN A 585 22.02 -4.91 23.89
CA GLN A 585 22.72 -4.44 22.70
C GLN A 585 24.21 -4.15 22.98
N LYS A 586 24.52 -3.56 24.15
CA LYS A 586 25.90 -3.31 24.58
C LYS A 586 26.65 -4.62 24.85
N GLN A 587 25.99 -5.61 25.44
CA GLN A 587 26.56 -6.93 25.68
C GLN A 587 26.84 -7.69 24.38
N ILE A 588 25.92 -7.66 23.41
CA ILE A 588 26.11 -8.24 22.08
C ILE A 588 27.31 -7.60 21.38
N ARG A 589 27.41 -6.27 21.40
CA ARG A 589 28.58 -5.55 20.83
C ARG A 589 29.90 -5.94 21.50
N LYS A 590 29.89 -6.20 22.82
CA LYS A 590 31.08 -6.62 23.57
C LYS A 590 31.53 -8.04 23.18
N ASN A 591 30.58 -8.94 22.95
CA ASN A 591 30.84 -10.36 22.67
C ASN A 591 30.75 -10.68 21.16
N LEU A 592 30.78 -9.66 20.29
CA LEU A 592 30.55 -9.81 18.85
C LEU A 592 31.52 -10.81 18.19
N ARG A 593 32.78 -10.88 18.66
CA ARG A 593 33.79 -11.83 18.16
C ARG A 593 33.44 -13.29 18.44
N GLU A 594 32.81 -13.58 19.58
CA GLU A 594 32.39 -14.93 19.95
C GLU A 594 31.20 -15.37 19.11
N TYR A 595 30.23 -14.46 18.92
CA TYR A 595 29.10 -14.70 18.02
C TYR A 595 29.55 -14.87 16.56
N SER A 596 30.46 -14.02 16.05
CA SER A 596 31.01 -14.14 14.70
C SER A 596 31.61 -15.51 14.45
N LYS A 597 32.43 -16.00 15.38
CA LYS A 597 33.04 -17.34 15.26
C LYS A 597 32.00 -18.45 15.23
N THR A 598 30.93 -18.31 16.01
CA THR A 598 29.84 -19.29 16.05
C THR A 598 29.09 -19.31 14.73
N PHE A 599 28.73 -18.14 14.19
CA PHE A 599 28.04 -18.03 12.91
C PHE A 599 28.90 -18.48 11.72
N GLU A 600 30.18 -18.10 11.69
CA GLU A 600 31.12 -18.58 10.67
C GLU A 600 31.24 -20.10 10.67
N GLN A 601 31.24 -20.73 11.84
CA GLN A 601 31.25 -22.18 11.96
C GLN A 601 29.93 -22.80 11.49
N GLU A 602 28.78 -22.26 11.90
CA GLU A 602 27.46 -22.74 11.47
C GLU A 602 27.27 -22.62 9.96
N ASP A 603 27.73 -21.53 9.34
CA ASP A 603 27.65 -21.32 7.90
C ASP A 603 28.61 -22.27 7.14
N ALA A 604 29.81 -22.51 7.65
CA ALA A 604 30.74 -23.49 7.09
C ALA A 604 30.19 -24.93 7.17
N ASP A 605 29.64 -25.32 8.32
CA ASP A 605 29.05 -26.64 8.54
C ASP A 605 27.84 -26.86 7.61
N ARG A 606 27.02 -25.82 7.40
CA ARG A 606 25.87 -25.87 6.47
C ARG A 606 26.32 -25.97 5.01
N GLY A 607 27.30 -25.17 4.59
CA GLY A 607 27.87 -25.24 3.25
C GLY A 607 28.41 -26.64 2.95
N ALA A 608 29.15 -27.23 3.89
CA ALA A 608 29.66 -28.60 3.76
C ALA A 608 28.54 -29.66 3.70
N SER A 609 27.43 -29.47 4.43
CA SER A 609 26.27 -30.36 4.37
C SER A 609 25.53 -30.26 3.04
N ALA A 610 25.32 -29.05 2.52
CA ALA A 610 24.67 -28.81 1.23
C ALA A 610 25.50 -29.42 0.08
N ASP A 611 26.81 -29.19 0.07
CA ASP A 611 27.73 -29.78 -0.91
C ASP A 611 27.67 -31.31 -0.88
N ARG A 612 27.57 -31.90 0.33
CA ARG A 612 27.45 -33.35 0.49
C ARG A 612 26.13 -33.89 -0.06
N GLU A 613 24.99 -33.25 0.22
CA GLU A 613 23.69 -33.67 -0.32
C GLU A 613 23.66 -33.61 -1.85
N VAL A 614 24.23 -32.56 -2.45
CA VAL A 614 24.36 -32.45 -3.91
C VAL A 614 25.21 -33.57 -4.47
N VAL A 615 26.33 -33.89 -3.83
CA VAL A 615 27.21 -35.00 -4.24
C VAL A 615 26.51 -36.34 -4.11
N GLU A 616 25.77 -36.58 -3.02
CA GLU A 616 24.99 -37.81 -2.81
C GLU A 616 23.85 -37.94 -3.84
N ALA A 617 23.15 -36.85 -4.17
CA ALA A 617 22.13 -36.82 -5.22
C ALA A 617 22.72 -37.11 -6.60
N ARG A 618 23.84 -36.49 -6.96
CA ARG A 618 24.57 -36.77 -8.21
C ARG A 618 25.03 -38.22 -8.27
N ARG A 619 25.53 -38.76 -7.17
CA ARG A 619 25.94 -40.16 -7.07
C ARG A 619 24.76 -41.11 -7.27
N ARG A 620 23.62 -40.80 -6.65
CA ARG A 620 22.39 -41.59 -6.83
C ARG A 620 21.92 -41.58 -8.29
N GLN A 621 21.92 -40.43 -8.96
CA GLN A 621 21.57 -40.35 -10.38
C GLN A 621 22.54 -41.16 -11.25
N LEU A 622 23.84 -41.11 -10.95
CA LEU A 622 24.84 -41.93 -11.64
C LEU A 622 24.58 -43.43 -11.41
N ASP A 623 24.31 -43.83 -10.17
CA ASP A 623 24.01 -45.22 -9.83
C ASP A 623 22.70 -45.71 -10.51
N GLU A 624 21.66 -44.87 -10.55
CA GLU A 624 20.42 -45.14 -11.28
C GLU A 624 20.67 -45.28 -12.80
N TRP A 625 21.52 -44.42 -13.39
CA TRP A 625 21.91 -44.52 -14.79
C TRP A 625 22.72 -45.78 -15.09
N LEU A 626 23.68 -46.14 -14.23
CA LEU A 626 24.48 -47.35 -14.38
C LEU A 626 23.61 -48.61 -14.28
N ALA A 627 22.69 -48.65 -13.31
CA ALA A 627 21.74 -49.75 -13.16
C ALA A 627 20.79 -49.87 -14.35
N TRP A 628 20.29 -48.73 -14.86
CA TRP A 628 19.48 -48.71 -16.08
C TRP A 628 20.28 -49.26 -17.27
N ARG A 629 21.52 -48.80 -17.47
CA ARG A 629 22.38 -49.27 -18.56
C ARG A 629 22.66 -50.78 -18.45
N GLU A 630 22.95 -51.28 -17.25
CA GLU A 630 23.15 -52.72 -17.02
C GLU A 630 21.89 -53.52 -17.38
N SER A 631 20.70 -53.04 -16.98
CA SER A 631 19.43 -53.70 -17.34
C SER A 631 19.15 -53.71 -18.84
N ILE A 632 19.50 -52.63 -19.55
CA ILE A 632 19.35 -52.55 -21.01
C ILE A 632 20.38 -53.43 -21.72
N GLU A 633 21.62 -53.49 -21.22
CA GLU A 633 22.64 -54.39 -21.76
C GLU A 633 22.20 -55.86 -21.58
N GLU A 634 21.62 -56.22 -20.44
CA GLU A 634 21.06 -57.56 -20.19
C GLU A 634 19.87 -57.86 -21.13
N GLU A 635 18.91 -56.95 -21.25
CA GLU A 635 17.76 -57.10 -22.17
C GLU A 635 18.20 -57.22 -23.63
N LEU A 636 19.19 -56.42 -24.07
CA LEU A 636 19.75 -56.51 -25.42
C LEU A 636 20.46 -57.84 -25.68
N VAL A 637 21.16 -58.39 -24.67
CA VAL A 637 21.80 -59.71 -24.77
C VAL A 637 20.73 -60.80 -24.88
N GLU A 638 19.67 -60.74 -24.06
CA GLU A 638 18.56 -61.68 -24.13
C GLU A 638 17.81 -61.61 -25.47
N GLU A 639 17.51 -60.40 -25.95
CA GLU A 639 16.84 -60.18 -27.23
C GLU A 639 17.70 -60.65 -28.40
N ARG A 640 19.01 -60.39 -28.39
CA ARG A 640 19.94 -60.92 -29.40
C ARG A 640 20.03 -62.44 -29.37
N ALA A 641 20.08 -63.04 -28.18
CA ALA A 641 20.08 -64.49 -28.04
C ALA A 641 18.77 -65.11 -28.58
N TYR A 642 17.63 -64.47 -28.31
CA TYR A 642 16.34 -64.88 -28.84
C TYR A 642 16.26 -64.77 -30.38
N LEU A 643 16.81 -63.70 -30.95
CA LEU A 643 16.88 -63.47 -32.40
C LEU A 643 17.98 -64.29 -33.11
N GLY A 644 18.81 -65.03 -32.35
CA GLY A 644 19.91 -65.83 -32.89
C GLY A 644 21.07 -64.99 -33.45
N LEU A 645 21.20 -63.75 -32.98
CA LEU A 645 22.29 -62.85 -33.34
C LEU A 645 23.53 -63.12 -32.46
N PRO A 646 24.75 -62.94 -32.98
CA PRO A 646 25.99 -63.11 -32.22
C PRO A 646 26.06 -62.22 -30.97
N GLU A 647 26.67 -62.73 -29.89
CA GLU A 647 26.82 -62.02 -28.61
C GLU A 647 27.62 -60.70 -28.75
N ASP A 648 28.61 -60.66 -29.63
CA ASP A 648 29.44 -59.47 -29.87
C ASP A 648 29.49 -59.10 -31.38
N PRO A 649 28.69 -58.13 -31.82
CA PRO A 649 28.61 -57.73 -33.23
C PRO A 649 29.90 -57.06 -33.72
N ILE A 650 30.71 -56.49 -32.83
CA ILE A 650 31.95 -55.79 -33.18
C ILE A 650 33.09 -56.78 -33.36
N ALA A 651 33.17 -57.81 -32.49
CA ALA A 651 34.14 -58.88 -32.64
C ALA A 651 33.96 -59.65 -33.96
N GLU A 652 32.71 -59.87 -34.39
CA GLU A 652 32.43 -60.56 -35.66
C GLU A 652 32.67 -59.67 -36.90
N LEU A 653 32.38 -58.36 -36.81
CA LEU A 653 32.77 -57.37 -37.84
C LEU A 653 34.30 -57.21 -37.97
N LEU A 654 35.04 -57.31 -36.87
CA LEU A 654 36.51 -57.31 -36.87
C LEU A 654 37.08 -58.64 -37.40
N ALA A 655 36.51 -59.77 -37.00
CA ALA A 655 36.93 -61.08 -37.48
C ALA A 655 36.66 -61.26 -38.98
N SER A 656 35.52 -60.77 -39.48
CA SER A 656 35.19 -60.77 -40.91
C SER A 656 36.07 -59.82 -41.73
N LYS A 657 36.42 -58.63 -41.19
CA LYS A 657 37.45 -57.74 -41.79
C LYS A 657 38.84 -58.38 -41.88
N VAL A 658 39.20 -59.24 -40.93
CA VAL A 658 40.52 -59.92 -40.92
C VAL A 658 40.55 -61.14 -41.86
N THR A 659 39.42 -61.80 -42.12
CA THR A 659 39.35 -62.99 -43.00
C THR A 659 39.11 -62.68 -44.47
N ASN A 660 38.67 -61.47 -44.82
CA ASN A 660 38.44 -61.11 -46.23
C ASN A 660 38.83 -59.64 -46.50
N PRO A 661 40.08 -59.36 -46.92
CA PRO A 661 40.57 -57.98 -47.12
C PRO A 661 40.02 -57.27 -48.36
N ASP A 662 39.23 -57.95 -49.22
CA ASP A 662 38.66 -57.39 -50.46
C ASP A 662 37.12 -57.25 -50.42
N ALA A 663 36.49 -57.26 -49.24
CA ALA A 663 35.06 -56.98 -49.15
C ALA A 663 34.80 -55.47 -49.32
N GLU A 664 34.03 -55.11 -50.34
CA GLU A 664 33.64 -53.73 -50.67
C GLU A 664 33.17 -52.96 -49.42
N GLU A 665 33.81 -51.83 -49.15
CA GLU A 665 33.42 -50.91 -48.08
C GLU A 665 32.01 -50.38 -48.34
N GLN A 666 31.01 -50.93 -47.65
CA GLN A 666 29.75 -50.23 -47.46
C GLN A 666 29.97 -49.16 -46.39
N ILE A 667 30.18 -47.94 -46.86
CA ILE A 667 30.13 -46.73 -46.04
C ILE A 667 28.68 -46.57 -45.59
N ILE A 668 28.40 -46.92 -44.33
CA ILE A 668 27.17 -46.50 -43.65
C ILE A 668 27.47 -45.10 -43.13
N GLU A 669 26.95 -44.09 -43.81
CA GLU A 669 26.92 -42.71 -43.30
C GLU A 669 25.91 -42.67 -42.14
N GLU A 670 26.40 -42.90 -40.93
CA GLU A 670 25.66 -42.56 -39.72
C GLU A 670 25.78 -41.05 -39.53
N ILE A 671 24.71 -40.33 -39.85
CA ILE A 671 24.58 -38.91 -39.50
C ILE A 671 24.37 -38.85 -37.98
N VAL A 672 25.49 -38.77 -37.25
CA VAL A 672 25.47 -38.38 -35.84
C VAL A 672 25.39 -36.87 -35.82
N GLU A 673 24.20 -36.33 -35.53
CA GLU A 673 24.07 -34.93 -35.13
C GLU A 673 24.74 -34.78 -33.75
N GLU A 674 26.04 -34.51 -33.76
CA GLU A 674 26.77 -34.06 -32.59
C GLU A 674 26.37 -32.60 -32.33
N VAL A 675 25.59 -32.36 -31.28
CA VAL A 675 25.39 -31.02 -30.74
C VAL A 675 26.71 -30.63 -30.05
N ILE A 676 27.60 -30.00 -30.82
CA ILE A 676 28.98 -29.67 -30.39
C ILE A 676 28.99 -28.55 -29.33
N GLU A 677 27.93 -27.76 -29.24
CA GLU A 677 27.81 -26.71 -28.23
C GLU A 677 26.33 -26.34 -28.03
N GLU A 678 25.80 -26.61 -26.84
CA GLU A 678 24.55 -26.03 -26.37
C GLU A 678 24.92 -24.77 -25.59
N THR A 679 24.98 -23.63 -26.29
CA THR A 679 25.06 -22.32 -25.64
C THR A 679 23.67 -21.97 -25.13
N GLU A 680 23.46 -22.03 -23.82
CA GLU A 680 22.37 -21.31 -23.17
C GLU A 680 22.65 -19.80 -23.33
N GLU A 681 22.18 -19.23 -24.43
CA GLU A 681 21.92 -17.79 -24.46
C GLU A 681 20.76 -17.52 -23.50
N ILE A 682 21.10 -16.94 -22.35
CA ILE A 682 20.13 -16.16 -21.58
C ILE A 682 19.75 -14.99 -22.48
N LEU A 683 18.65 -15.15 -23.21
CA LEU A 683 18.04 -14.04 -23.96
C LEU A 683 17.68 -12.94 -22.95
N GLN A 684 18.35 -11.79 -23.08
CA GLN A 684 18.13 -10.56 -22.30
C GLN A 684 16.68 -10.07 -22.31
#